data_AF-A0A1S3YV98-F1
#
_entry.id   AF-A0A1S3YV98-F1
#
_cell.length_a   1.000
_cell.length_b   1.000
_cell.length_c   1.000
_cell.angle_alpha   90.00
_cell.angle_beta   90.00
_cell.angle_gamma   90.00
#
_symmetry.space_group_name_H-M   'P 1'
#
loop_
_entity.id
_entity.type
_entity.pdbx_description
1 polymer ?
#
loop_
_entity_poly.entity_id
_entity_poly.type
_entity_poly.pdbx_seq_one_letter_code
_entity_poly.pdbx_strand_id
1 'polypeptide(L)'
;MDIANYGIRGTLHHLNFSSFPHLHLIDFSNNSLHGTLSHNIFNLSRLSYLDLRINHFSGIIPPEIGFLKNLKHLYLTVNEFYGPIPSSLGNLKSLVHLCLLGNKLNGTLPIELENLTHLEIFQISENNLTGHLPQNVCLGGKLTKFTAYDNNFMGNIPRSLKNCSKLTRLRLERNQLSSNISEVFGVYPNLIYIDLSHNKFYGELTSKWGISHNLTSLKISNNNLSGTIPIEIGNLTKLEMLDLSSNHLTGEIPTNLESLTPLLVLDLHGNKISGGIPIELRRLSKLTRLNLAANNISGKIPREIGDCRQLWNLNLSKNMLNTTIPSNLGNLHSLLYIDLSYNMISGEIPRTIGSLQRLEVMNLSHNNLCGSIPSSFNERVSLSSIDISSNQLVGPLPQMVAFQNASIEQLRDNHDLCCSNHSGMKPCSSLGKKERTSRKIILTLTLSLIISVALLLLVITCLLFLTKRKRNTSSIQPREPSSNSFSIRGFDGKIAYENIITATENFDSKYCIGKGGHGTVFRVELPCGQVVAVKNVHALEDEEYSDDNLKSFSKEIQTLVNIRHRNIVRLYGFCSHARHSFLIYELLEGGNLSQNLSNKDRARELDWLKRVDIVKGVANALCYLHHECSPPIVHRDISSNNVLLDDEGNPHVSDFGTAKLLRLNSSNWTSFAGTFGYVAPELAYTMKVNEKSDVYSFGVLSLEVILGHHPGDIIAAISSLSSASSAHGKLLKDIIDQRPQAPGTQEGEELIKITKLAFACICQSPQARPTMKQVCVSLSKEKLPSESLFSTVIFGHLFEPALPRC
;
A
#
# COMPACT_ATOMS: atom_id res chain seq x y z
N MET A 1 27.13 -29.57 0.02
CA MET A 1 26.59 -29.39 -1.34
C MET A 1 25.93 -28.03 -1.34
N ASP A 2 26.58 -27.07 -1.97
CA ASP A 2 26.09 -25.71 -2.09
C ASP A 2 25.85 -25.46 -3.58
N ILE A 3 24.60 -25.19 -3.92
CA ILE A 3 24.13 -24.84 -5.25
C ILE A 3 23.17 -23.65 -5.16
N ALA A 4 23.39 -22.76 -4.19
CA ALA A 4 22.58 -21.58 -4.01
C ALA A 4 22.76 -20.57 -5.17
N ASN A 5 21.67 -19.94 -5.62
CA ASN A 5 21.69 -18.90 -6.67
C ASN A 5 22.07 -19.37 -8.09
N TYR A 6 21.97 -20.66 -8.39
CA TYR A 6 22.32 -21.20 -9.71
C TYR A 6 21.15 -21.22 -10.71
N GLY A 7 19.96 -20.74 -10.31
CA GLY A 7 18.76 -20.78 -11.15
C GLY A 7 18.27 -22.20 -11.45
N ILE A 8 18.60 -23.17 -10.59
CA ILE A 8 18.31 -24.59 -10.79
C ILE A 8 16.81 -24.82 -10.71
N ARG A 9 16.32 -25.67 -11.63
CA ARG A 9 14.90 -26.02 -11.71
C ARG A 9 14.71 -27.52 -11.71
N GLY A 10 13.58 -27.96 -11.18
CA GLY A 10 13.22 -29.37 -11.08
C GLY A 10 12.92 -29.79 -9.65
N THR A 11 12.95 -31.09 -9.41
CA THR A 11 12.61 -31.69 -8.11
C THR A 11 13.82 -32.40 -7.51
N LEU A 12 13.77 -32.67 -6.20
CA LEU A 12 14.79 -33.46 -5.51
C LEU A 12 14.53 -34.97 -5.53
N HIS A 13 13.44 -35.44 -6.16
CA HIS A 13 13.02 -36.84 -6.07
C HIS A 13 14.03 -37.82 -6.71
N HIS A 14 14.71 -37.41 -7.77
CA HIS A 14 15.70 -38.24 -8.45
C HIS A 14 17.11 -38.10 -7.87
N LEU A 15 17.33 -37.18 -6.92
CA LEU A 15 18.62 -37.01 -6.28
C LEU A 15 18.78 -38.04 -5.15
N ASN A 16 19.67 -39.01 -5.36
CA ASN A 16 19.96 -40.01 -4.34
C ASN A 16 20.96 -39.48 -3.31
N PHE A 17 20.45 -38.94 -2.21
CA PHE A 17 21.28 -38.45 -1.09
C PHE A 17 22.09 -39.54 -0.38
N SER A 18 21.71 -40.83 -0.50
CA SER A 18 22.49 -41.93 0.10
C SER A 18 23.90 -42.06 -0.49
N SER A 19 24.11 -41.54 -1.71
CA SER A 19 25.43 -41.47 -2.32
C SER A 19 26.38 -40.45 -1.66
N PHE A 20 25.88 -39.62 -0.72
CA PHE A 20 26.65 -38.59 -0.03
C PHE A 20 26.59 -38.76 1.51
N PRO A 21 27.06 -39.88 2.08
CA PRO A 21 26.86 -40.22 3.50
C PRO A 21 27.61 -39.30 4.49
N HIS A 22 28.53 -38.47 3.99
CA HIS A 22 29.32 -37.54 4.80
C HIS A 22 28.91 -36.08 4.64
N LEU A 23 27.77 -35.83 3.99
CA LEU A 23 27.29 -34.48 3.76
C LEU A 23 26.95 -33.79 5.09
N HIS A 24 27.58 -32.63 5.33
CA HIS A 24 27.39 -31.83 6.52
C HIS A 24 26.56 -30.56 6.27
N LEU A 25 26.49 -30.12 5.01
CA LEU A 25 25.82 -28.89 4.59
C LEU A 25 25.09 -29.12 3.26
N ILE A 26 23.84 -28.68 3.21
CA ILE A 26 23.02 -28.52 2.00
C ILE A 26 22.58 -27.06 1.93
N ASP A 27 22.97 -26.36 0.88
CA ASP A 27 22.43 -25.05 0.56
C ASP A 27 21.91 -25.06 -0.88
N PHE A 28 20.60 -25.13 -1.03
CA PHE A 28 19.88 -25.09 -2.29
C PHE A 28 19.08 -23.80 -2.44
N SER A 29 19.40 -22.77 -1.65
CA SER A 29 18.60 -21.56 -1.58
C SER A 29 18.61 -20.73 -2.87
N ASN A 30 17.56 -19.93 -3.05
CA ASN A 30 17.41 -18.99 -4.17
C ASN A 30 17.52 -19.68 -5.55
N ASN A 31 16.64 -20.64 -5.78
CA ASN A 31 16.51 -21.39 -7.03
C ASN A 31 15.02 -21.49 -7.42
N SER A 32 14.68 -22.29 -8.42
CA SER A 32 13.29 -22.62 -8.79
C SER A 32 12.99 -24.11 -8.59
N LEU A 33 13.54 -24.69 -7.52
CA LEU A 33 13.27 -26.07 -7.14
C LEU A 33 11.82 -26.19 -6.63
N HIS A 34 11.13 -27.26 -7.02
CA HIS A 34 9.72 -27.49 -6.69
C HIS A 34 9.45 -28.96 -6.36
N GLY A 35 8.21 -29.25 -5.96
CA GLY A 35 7.80 -30.58 -5.49
C GLY A 35 8.03 -30.74 -3.99
N THR A 36 7.95 -31.98 -3.50
CA THR A 36 8.05 -32.27 -2.06
C THR A 36 9.49 -32.59 -1.64
N LEU A 37 9.76 -32.52 -0.33
CA LEU A 37 11.05 -32.92 0.21
C LEU A 37 11.26 -34.43 0.00
N SER A 38 12.37 -34.79 -0.65
CA SER A 38 12.75 -36.19 -0.87
C SER A 38 13.06 -36.86 0.46
N HIS A 39 12.42 -37.99 0.74
CA HIS A 39 12.58 -38.76 1.98
C HIS A 39 14.04 -39.17 2.27
N ASN A 40 14.86 -39.33 1.22
CA ASN A 40 16.26 -39.72 1.37
C ASN A 40 17.14 -38.65 2.02
N ILE A 41 16.73 -37.38 2.02
CA ILE A 41 17.48 -36.29 2.67
C ILE A 41 17.56 -36.50 4.19
N PHE A 42 16.56 -37.16 4.78
CA PHE A 42 16.44 -37.36 6.23
C PHE A 42 17.34 -38.49 6.75
N ASN A 43 17.97 -39.25 5.86
CA ASN A 43 18.97 -40.27 6.22
C ASN A 43 20.38 -39.69 6.45
N LEU A 44 20.58 -38.38 6.17
CA LEU A 44 21.87 -37.71 6.33
C LEU A 44 22.15 -37.33 7.79
N SER A 45 22.46 -38.33 8.62
CA SER A 45 22.64 -38.15 10.08
C SER A 45 23.72 -37.13 10.48
N ARG A 46 24.68 -36.82 9.60
CA ARG A 46 25.76 -35.83 9.83
C ARG A 46 25.39 -34.41 9.39
N LEU A 47 24.22 -34.20 8.79
CA LEU A 47 23.79 -32.90 8.27
C LEU A 47 23.59 -31.92 9.42
N SER A 48 24.25 -30.76 9.32
CA SER A 48 24.19 -29.68 10.30
C SER A 48 23.50 -28.42 9.78
N TYR A 49 23.47 -28.25 8.45
CA TYR A 49 22.96 -27.07 7.77
C TYR A 49 22.10 -27.50 6.60
N LEU A 50 20.85 -27.09 6.60
CA LEU A 50 19.89 -27.30 5.52
C LEU A 50 19.21 -25.98 5.19
N ASP A 51 19.53 -25.44 4.02
CA ASP A 51 18.93 -24.22 3.49
C ASP A 51 18.24 -24.48 2.16
N LEU A 52 16.92 -24.30 2.15
CA LEU A 52 16.05 -24.48 0.99
C LEU A 52 15.26 -23.19 0.69
N ARG A 53 15.70 -22.05 1.23
CA ARG A 53 14.94 -20.78 1.13
C ARG A 53 14.75 -20.32 -0.29
N ILE A 54 13.69 -19.54 -0.54
CA ILE A 54 13.42 -18.87 -1.82
C ILE A 54 13.42 -19.91 -2.96
N ASN A 55 12.42 -20.80 -2.90
CA ASN A 55 12.16 -21.85 -3.88
C ASN A 55 10.63 -22.04 -3.98
N HIS A 56 10.19 -23.09 -4.66
CA HIS A 56 8.78 -23.46 -4.83
C HIS A 56 8.49 -24.86 -4.24
N PHE A 57 9.20 -25.25 -3.17
CA PHE A 57 8.94 -26.54 -2.51
C PHE A 57 7.53 -26.53 -1.90
N SER A 58 6.78 -27.60 -2.12
CA SER A 58 5.41 -27.77 -1.66
C SER A 58 5.24 -29.07 -0.87
N GLY A 59 4.04 -29.34 -0.36
CA GLY A 59 3.77 -30.50 0.49
C GLY A 59 3.92 -30.19 1.97
N ILE A 60 3.76 -31.23 2.78
CA ILE A 60 3.97 -31.14 4.23
C ILE A 60 5.46 -31.20 4.58
N ILE A 61 5.86 -30.60 5.70
CA ILE A 61 7.17 -30.85 6.29
C ILE A 61 7.15 -32.27 6.87
N PRO A 62 7.94 -33.23 6.32
CA PRO A 62 7.86 -34.61 6.74
C PRO A 62 8.34 -34.80 8.20
N PRO A 63 7.67 -35.62 9.04
CA PRO A 63 8.11 -35.88 10.40
C PRO A 63 9.54 -36.44 10.50
N GLU A 64 10.04 -37.08 9.45
CA GLU A 64 11.41 -37.60 9.33
C GLU A 64 12.47 -36.52 9.48
N ILE A 65 12.13 -35.22 9.33
CA ILE A 65 13.03 -34.11 9.66
C ILE A 65 13.62 -34.24 11.06
N GLY A 66 12.87 -34.82 12.01
CA GLY A 66 13.30 -35.07 13.39
C GLY A 66 14.43 -36.10 13.53
N PHE A 67 14.80 -36.83 12.47
CA PHE A 67 15.91 -37.78 12.46
C PHE A 67 17.28 -37.09 12.33
N LEU A 68 17.31 -35.84 11.85
CA LEU A 68 18.53 -35.06 11.63
C LEU A 68 19.07 -34.43 12.92
N LYS A 69 19.36 -35.23 13.95
CA LYS A 69 19.70 -34.75 15.32
C LYS A 69 20.90 -33.80 15.41
N ASN A 70 21.78 -33.79 14.40
CA ASN A 70 22.93 -32.90 14.30
C ASN A 70 22.63 -31.55 13.63
N LEU A 71 21.41 -31.34 13.16
CA LEU A 71 20.99 -30.13 12.47
C LEU A 71 21.03 -28.93 13.42
N LYS A 72 21.77 -27.89 13.01
CA LYS A 72 21.92 -26.60 13.71
C LYS A 72 21.17 -25.49 13.01
N HIS A 73 21.09 -25.54 11.69
CA HIS A 73 20.43 -24.51 10.89
C HIS A 73 19.44 -25.14 9.93
N LEU A 74 18.17 -24.78 10.08
CA LEU A 74 17.09 -25.18 9.19
C LEU A 74 16.39 -23.94 8.64
N TYR A 75 16.50 -23.76 7.32
CA TYR A 75 15.87 -22.66 6.63
C TYR A 75 14.96 -23.16 5.50
N LEU A 76 13.65 -22.94 5.66
CA LEU A 76 12.59 -23.30 4.71
C LEU A 76 11.81 -22.06 4.24
N THR A 77 12.35 -20.86 4.49
CA THR A 77 11.71 -19.55 4.25
C THR A 77 11.33 -19.32 2.78
N VAL A 78 10.16 -18.73 2.51
CA VAL A 78 9.66 -18.39 1.17
C VAL A 78 9.61 -19.62 0.27
N ASN A 79 8.60 -20.47 0.53
CA ASN A 79 8.26 -21.69 -0.21
C ASN A 79 6.73 -21.90 -0.16
N GLU A 80 6.24 -23.05 -0.62
CA GLU A 80 4.84 -23.44 -0.71
C GLU A 80 4.49 -24.57 0.28
N PHE A 81 5.25 -24.74 1.37
CA PHE A 81 4.98 -25.77 2.37
C PHE A 81 3.63 -25.53 3.06
N TYR A 82 2.85 -26.59 3.26
CA TYR A 82 1.54 -26.52 3.92
C TYR A 82 1.38 -27.61 4.98
N GLY A 83 0.27 -27.56 5.72
CA GLY A 83 0.00 -28.52 6.80
C GLY A 83 0.68 -28.15 8.12
N PRO A 84 0.55 -29.02 9.15
CA PRO A 84 1.08 -28.75 10.47
C PRO A 84 2.60 -28.87 10.53
N ILE A 85 3.20 -28.07 11.42
CA ILE A 85 4.61 -28.26 11.81
C ILE A 85 4.70 -29.59 12.60
N PRO A 86 5.53 -30.56 12.18
CA PRO A 86 5.59 -31.86 12.83
C PRO A 86 6.22 -31.77 14.23
N SER A 87 5.64 -32.46 15.21
CA SER A 87 6.15 -32.50 16.59
C SER A 87 7.57 -33.06 16.71
N SER A 88 7.95 -33.94 15.78
CA SER A 88 9.31 -34.48 15.67
C SER A 88 10.40 -33.42 15.47
N LEU A 89 10.06 -32.21 15.03
CA LEU A 89 10.99 -31.08 14.96
C LEU A 89 11.58 -30.74 16.34
N GLY A 90 10.82 -31.00 17.43
CA GLY A 90 11.30 -30.85 18.81
C GLY A 90 12.44 -31.81 19.19
N ASN A 91 12.73 -32.83 18.38
CA ASN A 91 13.88 -33.73 18.59
C ASN A 91 15.23 -33.10 18.20
N LEU A 92 15.21 -31.98 17.46
CA LEU A 92 16.41 -31.31 16.95
C LEU A 92 17.06 -30.43 18.02
N LYS A 93 17.48 -31.01 19.15
CA LYS A 93 17.98 -30.27 20.32
C LYS A 93 19.24 -29.41 20.07
N SER A 94 19.95 -29.67 18.98
CA SER A 94 21.12 -28.92 18.51
C SER A 94 20.76 -27.67 17.69
N LEU A 95 19.48 -27.46 17.39
CA LEU A 95 19.02 -26.41 16.48
C LEU A 95 19.26 -25.02 17.09
N VAL A 96 19.93 -24.19 16.31
CA VAL A 96 20.27 -22.80 16.63
C VAL A 96 19.35 -21.86 15.84
N HIS A 97 19.13 -22.14 14.55
CA HIS A 97 18.24 -21.36 13.69
C HIS A 97 17.10 -22.22 13.15
N LEU A 98 15.87 -21.77 13.36
CA LEU A 98 14.66 -22.32 12.77
C LEU A 98 13.91 -21.23 12.02
N CYS A 99 13.91 -21.30 10.68
CA CYS A 99 13.28 -20.29 9.83
C CYS A 99 12.28 -20.91 8.85
N LEU A 100 10.99 -20.74 9.13
CA LEU A 100 9.85 -21.25 8.37
C LEU A 100 8.98 -20.13 7.74
N LEU A 101 9.48 -18.89 7.76
CA LEU A 101 8.74 -17.70 7.32
C LEU A 101 8.22 -17.80 5.88
N GLY A 102 7.05 -17.26 5.57
CA GLY A 102 6.56 -17.13 4.19
C GLY A 102 6.24 -18.49 3.56
N ASN A 103 5.32 -19.22 4.18
CA ASN A 103 4.81 -20.50 3.70
C ASN A 103 3.29 -20.57 3.89
N LYS A 104 2.67 -21.72 3.63
CA LYS A 104 1.24 -22.00 3.84
C LYS A 104 1.01 -22.94 5.04
N LEU A 105 1.93 -22.95 6.01
CA LEU A 105 1.83 -23.83 7.19
C LEU A 105 0.60 -23.46 8.02
N ASN A 106 -0.07 -24.46 8.58
CA ASN A 106 -1.31 -24.29 9.32
C ASN A 106 -1.35 -25.15 10.58
N GLY A 107 -2.45 -25.08 11.34
CA GLY A 107 -2.56 -25.80 12.61
C GLY A 107 -1.74 -25.16 13.73
N THR A 108 -1.60 -25.88 14.85
CA THR A 108 -0.96 -25.35 16.07
C THR A 108 0.53 -25.65 16.11
N LEU A 109 1.29 -24.82 16.83
CA LEU A 109 2.69 -25.14 17.13
C LEU A 109 2.78 -26.34 18.08
N PRO A 110 3.61 -27.36 17.76
CA PRO A 110 3.78 -28.50 18.65
C PRO A 110 4.50 -28.09 19.93
N ILE A 111 4.05 -28.64 21.07
CA ILE A 111 4.60 -28.35 22.40
C ILE A 111 6.07 -28.79 22.51
N GLU A 112 6.47 -29.79 21.74
CA GLU A 112 7.84 -30.31 21.70
C GLU A 112 8.86 -29.27 21.21
N LEU A 113 8.44 -28.18 20.55
CA LEU A 113 9.34 -27.07 20.22
C LEU A 113 9.92 -26.39 21.46
N GLU A 114 9.28 -26.53 22.63
CA GLU A 114 9.85 -26.06 23.90
C GLU A 114 11.15 -26.77 24.28
N ASN A 115 11.44 -27.94 23.69
CA ASN A 115 12.71 -28.65 23.91
C ASN A 115 13.90 -27.99 23.21
N LEU A 116 13.67 -27.04 22.29
CA LEU A 116 14.70 -26.38 21.47
C LEU A 116 15.38 -25.23 22.23
N THR A 117 16.05 -25.58 23.34
CA THR A 117 16.68 -24.61 24.26
C THR A 117 17.91 -23.90 23.70
N HIS A 118 18.41 -24.31 22.53
CA HIS A 118 19.59 -23.73 21.88
C HIS A 118 19.26 -22.65 20.84
N LEU A 119 17.98 -22.36 20.61
CA LEU A 119 17.57 -21.42 19.58
C LEU A 119 18.08 -19.99 19.84
N GLU A 120 18.73 -19.45 18.81
CA GLU A 120 19.10 -18.04 18.70
C GLU A 120 18.14 -17.30 17.77
N ILE A 121 17.68 -17.96 16.71
CA ILE A 121 16.75 -17.40 15.73
C ILE A 121 15.56 -18.33 15.57
N PHE A 122 14.37 -17.80 15.83
CA PHE A 122 13.11 -18.49 15.58
C PHE A 122 12.17 -17.61 14.76
N GLN A 123 11.90 -18.03 13.52
CA GLN A 123 11.09 -17.26 12.57
C GLN A 123 10.02 -18.16 11.95
N ILE A 124 8.75 -17.83 12.19
CA ILE A 124 7.57 -18.59 11.71
C ILE A 124 6.48 -17.67 11.12
N SER A 125 6.85 -16.41 10.87
CA SER A 125 5.96 -15.38 10.36
C SER A 125 5.37 -15.70 8.98
N GLU A 126 4.32 -14.99 8.57
CA GLU A 126 3.72 -15.09 7.23
C GLU A 126 3.32 -16.54 6.92
N ASN A 127 2.45 -17.09 7.76
CA ASN A 127 1.88 -18.43 7.62
C ASN A 127 0.41 -18.39 8.08
N ASN A 128 -0.28 -19.54 8.09
CA ASN A 128 -1.66 -19.68 8.57
C ASN A 128 -1.73 -20.45 9.90
N LEU A 129 -0.73 -20.28 10.78
CA LEU A 129 -0.63 -21.00 12.06
C LEU A 129 -1.63 -20.44 13.07
N THR A 130 -2.20 -21.32 13.89
CA THR A 130 -3.21 -21.01 14.90
C THR A 130 -2.77 -21.47 16.30
N GLY A 131 -3.61 -21.25 17.31
CA GLY A 131 -3.35 -21.70 18.69
C GLY A 131 -2.35 -20.80 19.43
N HIS A 132 -1.63 -21.36 20.40
CA HIS A 132 -0.77 -20.61 21.30
C HIS A 132 0.70 -20.66 20.92
N LEU A 133 1.44 -19.59 21.25
CA LEU A 133 2.89 -19.60 21.19
C LEU A 133 3.49 -20.46 22.33
N PRO A 134 4.58 -21.22 22.08
CA PRO A 134 5.25 -22.04 23.10
C PRO A 134 5.76 -21.17 24.25
N GLN A 135 5.44 -21.54 25.50
CA GLN A 135 5.69 -20.68 26.66
C GLN A 135 7.17 -20.60 27.04
N ASN A 136 7.96 -21.62 26.68
CA ASN A 136 9.37 -21.78 27.04
C ASN A 136 10.36 -21.50 25.89
N VAL A 137 9.94 -20.73 24.88
CA VAL A 137 10.75 -20.43 23.68
C VAL A 137 12.14 -19.82 23.95
N CYS A 138 12.31 -19.07 25.06
CA CYS A 138 13.60 -18.48 25.45
C CYS A 138 14.16 -19.10 26.75
N LEU A 139 13.77 -20.32 27.12
CA LEU A 139 14.24 -20.95 28.37
C LEU A 139 15.77 -21.08 28.44
N GLY A 140 16.44 -21.32 27.32
CA GLY A 140 17.91 -21.37 27.26
C GLY A 140 18.61 -20.01 27.25
N GLY A 141 17.88 -18.90 27.22
CA GLY A 141 18.44 -17.54 27.27
C GLY A 141 19.30 -17.14 26.06
N LYS A 142 19.23 -17.88 24.94
CA LYS A 142 20.03 -17.66 23.73
C LYS A 142 19.30 -16.88 22.63
N LEU A 143 17.97 -16.77 22.71
CA LEU A 143 17.16 -16.21 21.64
C LEU A 143 17.50 -14.73 21.42
N THR A 144 17.91 -14.39 20.20
CA THR A 144 18.24 -13.04 19.75
C THR A 144 17.17 -12.47 18.82
N LYS A 145 16.50 -13.31 18.04
CA LYS A 145 15.46 -12.91 17.10
C LYS A 145 14.27 -13.86 17.18
N PHE A 146 13.09 -13.30 17.47
CA PHE A 146 11.84 -14.04 17.46
C PHE A 146 10.81 -13.33 16.58
N THR A 147 10.32 -14.00 15.53
CA THR A 147 9.30 -13.45 14.64
C THR A 147 8.17 -14.45 14.40
N ALA A 148 6.94 -14.04 14.71
CA ALA A 148 5.71 -14.81 14.50
C ALA A 148 4.55 -13.98 13.93
N TYR A 149 4.85 -12.78 13.40
CA TYR A 149 3.86 -11.89 12.78
C TYR A 149 3.13 -12.50 11.57
N ASP A 150 2.00 -11.91 11.17
CA ASP A 150 1.17 -12.40 10.04
C ASP A 150 0.80 -13.88 10.19
N ASN A 151 0.08 -14.19 11.27
CA ASN A 151 -0.48 -15.51 11.60
C ASN A 151 -1.80 -15.33 12.38
N ASN A 152 -2.37 -16.44 12.84
CA ASN A 152 -3.60 -16.46 13.65
C ASN A 152 -3.33 -16.91 15.10
N PHE A 153 -2.16 -16.56 15.67
CA PHE A 153 -1.83 -16.94 17.05
C PHE A 153 -2.72 -16.20 18.04
N MET A 154 -3.14 -16.92 19.09
CA MET A 154 -4.00 -16.42 20.15
C MET A 154 -3.42 -16.67 21.54
N GLY A 155 -4.03 -16.06 22.55
CA GLY A 155 -3.63 -16.20 23.95
C GLY A 155 -2.36 -15.42 24.26
N ASN A 156 -1.51 -15.97 25.12
CA ASN A 156 -0.44 -15.19 25.76
C ASN A 156 0.90 -15.27 25.04
N ILE A 157 1.66 -14.17 25.14
CA ILE A 157 3.09 -14.14 24.84
C ILE A 157 3.83 -15.18 25.70
N PRO A 158 4.85 -15.84 25.17
CA PRO A 158 5.67 -16.77 25.94
C PRO A 158 6.23 -16.19 27.24
N ARG A 159 5.93 -16.81 28.38
CA ARG A 159 6.42 -16.36 29.70
C ARG A 159 7.93 -16.26 29.78
N SER A 160 8.65 -17.17 29.13
CA SER A 160 10.13 -17.16 29.10
C SER A 160 10.71 -15.90 28.45
N LEU A 161 9.96 -15.17 27.62
CA LEU A 161 10.43 -13.91 27.03
C LEU A 161 10.66 -12.83 28.08
N LYS A 162 10.03 -12.90 29.25
CA LYS A 162 10.25 -11.94 30.34
C LYS A 162 11.73 -11.86 30.77
N ASN A 163 12.47 -12.95 30.66
CA ASN A 163 13.88 -13.02 31.07
C ASN A 163 14.86 -13.11 29.89
N CYS A 164 14.40 -12.83 28.67
CA CYS A 164 15.16 -13.04 27.44
C CYS A 164 16.07 -11.84 27.11
N SER A 165 17.15 -11.65 27.88
CA SER A 165 18.00 -10.45 27.82
C SER A 165 18.85 -10.30 26.54
N LYS A 166 19.06 -11.39 25.79
CA LYS A 166 19.77 -11.38 24.50
C LYS A 166 18.90 -10.95 23.32
N LEU A 167 17.60 -10.75 23.53
CA LEU A 167 16.66 -10.42 22.47
C LEU A 167 17.00 -9.07 21.85
N THR A 168 17.20 -9.06 20.53
CA THR A 168 17.49 -7.89 19.70
C THR A 168 16.31 -7.49 18.82
N ARG A 169 15.49 -8.46 18.43
CA ARG A 169 14.32 -8.23 17.58
C ARG A 169 13.16 -9.13 17.96
N LEU A 170 12.00 -8.52 18.21
CA LEU A 170 10.74 -9.19 18.47
C LEU A 170 9.65 -8.69 17.52
N ARG A 171 8.98 -9.59 16.80
CA ARG A 171 7.89 -9.25 15.87
C ARG A 171 6.73 -10.21 16.03
N LEU A 172 5.62 -9.70 16.55
CA LEU A 172 4.40 -10.47 16.85
C LEU A 172 3.15 -9.81 16.24
N GLU A 173 3.33 -8.82 15.36
CA GLU A 173 2.24 -8.03 14.81
C GLU A 173 1.26 -8.85 13.95
N ARG A 174 0.03 -8.35 13.77
CA ARG A 174 -1.03 -8.99 12.97
C ARG A 174 -1.29 -10.44 13.41
N ASN A 175 -1.75 -10.57 14.66
CA ASN A 175 -2.16 -11.81 15.31
C ASN A 175 -3.35 -11.51 16.25
N GLN A 176 -3.74 -12.46 17.09
CA GLN A 176 -4.81 -12.34 18.09
C GLN A 176 -4.29 -12.49 19.53
N LEU A 177 -3.03 -12.12 19.79
CA LEU A 177 -2.40 -12.26 21.10
C LEU A 177 -2.99 -11.26 22.10
N SER A 178 -3.17 -11.68 23.35
CA SER A 178 -3.96 -10.95 24.35
C SER A 178 -3.31 -10.94 25.73
N SER A 179 -2.05 -10.52 25.81
CA SER A 179 -1.32 -10.41 27.09
C SER A 179 -1.42 -9.03 27.73
N ASN A 180 -1.36 -8.99 29.07
CA ASN A 180 -1.18 -7.76 29.82
C ASN A 180 0.27 -7.27 29.69
N ILE A 181 0.46 -6.16 28.98
CA ILE A 181 1.78 -5.60 28.67
C ILE A 181 2.53 -5.10 29.93
N SER A 182 1.81 -4.74 31.00
CA SER A 182 2.40 -4.26 32.25
C SER A 182 3.24 -5.32 32.97
N GLU A 183 2.91 -6.60 32.74
CA GLU A 183 3.46 -7.71 33.51
C GLU A 183 4.34 -8.66 32.69
N VAL A 184 4.00 -8.84 31.40
CA VAL A 184 4.55 -9.92 30.57
C VAL A 184 5.95 -9.60 30.05
N PHE A 185 6.26 -8.32 29.84
CA PHE A 185 7.56 -7.89 29.34
C PHE A 185 8.55 -7.60 30.46
N GLY A 186 9.80 -8.00 30.22
CA GLY A 186 10.95 -7.73 31.09
C GLY A 186 11.76 -6.52 30.65
N VAL A 187 13.02 -6.51 31.05
CA VAL A 187 14.01 -5.51 30.63
C VAL A 187 14.86 -6.10 29.50
N TYR A 188 14.92 -5.40 28.37
CA TYR A 188 15.61 -5.88 27.17
C TYR A 188 16.74 -4.94 26.74
N PRO A 189 17.93 -5.04 27.36
CA PRO A 189 19.02 -4.08 27.14
C PRO A 189 19.57 -4.11 25.70
N ASN A 190 19.41 -5.22 24.99
CA ASN A 190 19.90 -5.41 23.63
C ASN A 190 18.81 -5.23 22.55
N LEU A 191 17.58 -4.89 22.94
CA LEU A 191 16.46 -4.80 22.01
C LEU A 191 16.63 -3.58 21.10
N ILE A 192 16.54 -3.82 19.80
CA ILE A 192 16.68 -2.82 18.74
C ILE A 192 15.32 -2.55 18.10
N TYR A 193 14.55 -3.61 17.84
CA TYR A 193 13.28 -3.51 17.14
C TYR A 193 12.21 -4.35 17.82
N ILE A 194 11.07 -3.72 18.12
CA ILE A 194 9.88 -4.42 18.56
C ILE A 194 8.64 -3.94 17.81
N ASP A 195 7.82 -4.90 17.40
CA ASP A 195 6.52 -4.66 16.80
C ASP A 195 5.50 -5.66 17.35
N LEU A 196 4.48 -5.11 18.00
CA LEU A 196 3.39 -5.82 18.67
C LEU A 196 2.02 -5.40 18.10
N SER A 197 2.04 -4.68 16.98
CA SER A 197 0.87 -3.97 16.46
C SER A 197 -0.23 -4.94 15.98
N HIS A 198 -1.47 -4.50 15.90
CA HIS A 198 -2.60 -5.32 15.40
C HIS A 198 -2.74 -6.65 16.18
N ASN A 199 -3.00 -6.51 17.47
CA ASN A 199 -3.24 -7.61 18.40
C ASN A 199 -4.33 -7.18 19.40
N LYS A 200 -4.50 -7.95 20.48
CA LYS A 200 -5.45 -7.69 21.58
C LYS A 200 -4.70 -7.42 22.90
N PHE A 201 -3.49 -6.85 22.84
CA PHE A 201 -2.72 -6.52 24.04
C PHE A 201 -3.42 -5.44 24.85
N TYR A 202 -3.38 -5.56 26.17
CA TYR A 202 -4.03 -4.62 27.09
C TYR A 202 -3.10 -4.31 28.27
N GLY A 203 -3.56 -3.45 29.17
CA GLY A 203 -2.77 -2.96 30.29
C GLY A 203 -1.99 -1.70 29.93
N GLU A 204 -1.00 -1.35 30.76
CA GLU A 204 -0.31 -0.06 30.73
C GLU A 204 1.17 -0.20 30.38
N LEU A 205 1.69 0.80 29.65
CA LEU A 205 3.12 0.97 29.43
C LEU A 205 3.80 1.34 30.76
N THR A 206 4.75 0.52 31.21
CA THR A 206 5.49 0.75 32.46
C THR A 206 6.83 1.45 32.22
N SER A 207 7.44 2.00 33.27
CA SER A 207 8.76 2.64 33.21
C SER A 207 9.89 1.72 32.72
N LYS A 208 9.70 0.39 32.76
CA LYS A 208 10.67 -0.61 32.27
C LYS A 208 11.02 -0.44 30.80
N TRP A 209 10.09 0.07 30.00
CA TRP A 209 10.33 0.32 28.57
C TRP A 209 11.50 1.29 28.37
N GLY A 210 11.67 2.28 29.24
CA GLY A 210 12.75 3.26 29.20
C GLY A 210 14.17 2.71 29.47
N ILE A 211 14.30 1.44 29.84
CA ILE A 211 15.60 0.79 30.11
C ILE A 211 16.19 0.15 28.84
N SER A 212 15.40 0.01 27.76
CA SER A 212 15.85 -0.60 26.50
C SER A 212 16.63 0.40 25.62
N HIS A 213 17.78 0.88 26.10
CA HIS A 213 18.52 2.01 25.50
C HIS A 213 18.98 1.80 24.04
N ASN A 214 18.97 0.57 23.54
CA ASN A 214 19.33 0.25 22.15
C ASN A 214 18.14 0.31 21.18
N LEU A 215 16.94 0.57 21.67
CA LEU A 215 15.71 0.50 20.88
C LEU A 215 15.66 1.64 19.86
N THR A 216 15.49 1.29 18.59
CA THR A 216 15.32 2.22 17.47
C THR A 216 13.89 2.26 16.97
N SER A 217 13.11 1.19 17.17
CA SER A 217 11.70 1.12 16.77
C SER A 217 10.84 0.46 17.84
N LEU A 218 9.86 1.21 18.34
CA LEU A 218 8.82 0.76 19.26
C LEU A 218 7.45 0.93 18.60
N LYS A 219 6.81 -0.19 18.24
CA LYS A 219 5.48 -0.20 17.62
C LYS A 219 4.53 -1.10 18.37
N ILE A 220 3.42 -0.54 18.86
CA ILE A 220 2.37 -1.25 19.59
C ILE A 220 0.99 -0.68 19.18
N SER A 221 0.84 -0.32 17.91
CA SER A 221 -0.41 0.27 17.42
C SER A 221 -1.54 -0.75 17.31
N ASN A 222 -2.78 -0.28 17.24
CA ASN A 222 -3.97 -1.13 17.06
C ASN A 222 -4.05 -2.26 18.10
N ASN A 223 -4.16 -1.85 19.36
CA ASN A 223 -4.29 -2.72 20.53
C ASN A 223 -5.29 -2.09 21.53
N ASN A 224 -5.40 -2.68 22.72
CA ASN A 224 -6.28 -2.21 23.80
C ASN A 224 -5.49 -1.64 24.99
N LEU A 225 -4.34 -1.00 24.73
CA LEU A 225 -3.52 -0.41 25.80
C LEU A 225 -4.22 0.76 26.47
N SER A 226 -4.06 0.87 27.79
CA SER A 226 -4.61 1.95 28.62
C SER A 226 -3.50 2.65 29.42
N GLY A 227 -3.89 3.60 30.28
CA GLY A 227 -2.95 4.36 31.09
C GLY A 227 -2.23 5.45 30.30
N THR A 228 -1.17 6.00 30.88
CA THR A 228 -0.41 7.12 30.29
C THR A 228 0.84 6.64 29.56
N ILE A 229 1.40 7.49 28.69
CA ILE A 229 2.76 7.28 28.16
C ILE A 229 3.76 7.62 29.28
N PRO A 230 4.58 6.68 29.77
CA PRO A 230 5.49 6.94 30.89
C PRO A 230 6.64 7.85 30.45
N ILE A 231 7.09 8.74 31.34
CA ILE A 231 8.15 9.72 31.07
C ILE A 231 9.48 9.06 30.68
N GLU A 232 9.72 7.84 31.17
CA GLU A 232 10.93 7.07 30.91
C GLU A 232 11.06 6.63 29.44
N ILE A 233 10.00 6.71 28.63
CA ILE A 233 10.12 6.56 27.17
C ILE A 233 11.12 7.57 26.60
N GLY A 234 11.25 8.76 27.21
CA GLY A 234 12.28 9.75 26.85
C GLY A 234 13.73 9.25 27.00
N ASN A 235 13.97 8.20 27.77
CA ASN A 235 15.31 7.61 27.94
C ASN A 235 15.75 6.74 26.75
N LEU A 236 14.86 6.49 25.79
CA LEU A 236 15.14 5.72 24.57
C LEU A 236 15.86 6.57 23.52
N THR A 237 17.02 7.11 23.86
CA THR A 237 17.72 8.15 23.07
C THR A 237 18.14 7.74 21.66
N LYS A 238 18.03 6.45 21.28
CA LYS A 238 18.24 5.93 19.91
C LYS A 238 16.95 5.72 19.11
N LEU A 239 15.79 6.04 19.67
CA LEU A 239 14.49 5.77 19.08
C LEU A 239 14.25 6.65 17.84
N GLU A 240 13.97 6.00 16.71
CA GLU A 240 13.66 6.62 15.42
C GLU A 240 12.17 6.51 15.08
N MET A 241 11.50 5.45 15.56
CA MET A 241 10.07 5.23 15.37
C MET A 241 9.39 4.98 16.72
N LEU A 242 8.41 5.81 17.04
CA LEU A 242 7.46 5.59 18.14
C LEU A 242 6.05 5.56 17.56
N ASP A 243 5.42 4.39 17.60
CA ASP A 243 4.04 4.18 17.16
C ASP A 243 3.23 3.52 18.27
N LEU A 244 2.32 4.30 18.86
CA LEU A 244 1.38 3.86 19.88
C LEU A 244 -0.08 4.15 19.47
N SER A 245 -0.31 4.33 18.17
CA SER A 245 -1.63 4.75 17.69
C SER A 245 -2.72 3.70 17.90
N SER A 246 -3.98 4.12 17.79
CA SER A 246 -5.15 3.23 17.84
C SER A 246 -5.16 2.36 19.09
N ASN A 247 -5.16 3.02 20.25
CA ASN A 247 -5.19 2.42 21.59
C ASN A 247 -6.16 3.23 22.48
N HIS A 248 -6.10 3.04 23.80
CA HIS A 248 -6.89 3.77 24.78
C HIS A 248 -6.00 4.59 25.73
N LEU A 249 -4.84 5.04 25.26
CA LEU A 249 -3.89 5.81 26.06
C LEU A 249 -4.49 7.18 26.45
N THR A 250 -4.23 7.59 27.69
CA THR A 250 -4.73 8.83 28.30
C THR A 250 -3.56 9.69 28.81
N GLY A 251 -3.88 10.82 29.44
CA GLY A 251 -2.90 11.75 29.98
C GLY A 251 -2.27 12.64 28.91
N GLU A 252 -1.22 13.36 29.28
CA GLU A 252 -0.54 14.31 28.39
C GLU A 252 0.62 13.66 27.62
N ILE A 253 1.05 14.29 26.54
CA ILE A 253 2.28 13.92 25.84
C ILE A 253 3.48 14.28 26.74
N PRO A 254 4.34 13.34 27.16
CA PRO A 254 5.44 13.64 28.07
C PRO A 254 6.46 14.62 27.47
N THR A 255 6.88 15.62 28.24
CA THR A 255 7.89 16.61 27.82
C THR A 255 9.26 15.97 27.60
N ASN A 256 9.59 14.92 28.36
CA ASN A 256 10.84 14.15 28.22
C ASN A 256 11.04 13.51 26.83
N LEU A 257 10.00 13.42 25.98
CA LEU A 257 10.17 12.99 24.59
C LEU A 257 11.15 13.88 23.82
N GLU A 258 11.43 15.09 24.29
CA GLU A 258 12.45 15.99 23.73
C GLU A 258 13.85 15.37 23.62
N SER A 259 14.15 14.37 24.45
CA SER A 259 15.43 13.66 24.47
C SER A 259 15.58 12.70 23.28
N LEU A 260 14.49 12.38 22.58
CA LEU A 260 14.46 11.49 21.42
C LEU A 260 14.93 12.19 20.14
N THR A 261 16.08 12.86 20.18
CA THR A 261 16.59 13.65 19.05
C THR A 261 16.73 12.92 17.69
N PRO A 262 16.92 11.59 17.59
CA PRO A 262 16.89 10.90 16.30
C PRO A 262 15.48 10.54 15.78
N LEU A 263 14.41 10.82 16.54
CA LEU A 263 13.05 10.42 16.18
C LEU A 263 12.62 10.96 14.82
N LEU A 264 12.24 10.05 13.92
CA LEU A 264 11.76 10.32 12.57
C LEU A 264 10.22 10.31 12.51
N VAL A 265 9.59 9.44 13.29
CA VAL A 265 8.13 9.25 13.31
C VAL A 265 7.63 9.23 14.74
N LEU A 266 6.67 10.10 15.03
CA LEU A 266 5.84 10.06 16.22
C LEU A 266 4.38 9.90 15.79
N ASP A 267 3.82 8.71 16.04
CA ASP A 267 2.42 8.42 15.76
C ASP A 267 1.69 8.01 17.04
N LEU A 268 0.74 8.85 17.46
CA LEU A 268 -0.09 8.67 18.64
C LEU A 268 -1.58 8.79 18.31
N HIS A 269 -1.96 8.73 17.02
CA HIS A 269 -3.34 8.98 16.60
C HIS A 269 -4.32 7.97 17.19
N GLY A 270 -5.61 8.30 17.26
CA GLY A 270 -6.64 7.35 17.69
C GLY A 270 -6.49 6.89 19.14
N ASN A 271 -6.26 7.84 20.05
CA ASN A 271 -6.13 7.59 21.49
C ASN A 271 -7.05 8.56 22.26
N LYS A 272 -6.89 8.63 23.59
CA LYS A 272 -7.61 9.55 24.49
C LYS A 272 -6.63 10.53 25.16
N ILE A 273 -5.54 10.86 24.47
CA ILE A 273 -4.49 11.75 24.98
C ILE A 273 -5.06 13.16 25.09
N SER A 274 -4.82 13.81 26.22
CA SER A 274 -5.31 15.15 26.56
C SER A 274 -4.13 16.12 26.79
N GLY A 275 -4.43 17.32 27.31
CA GLY A 275 -3.42 18.37 27.48
C GLY A 275 -3.10 19.10 26.18
N GLY A 276 -2.01 19.87 26.17
CA GLY A 276 -1.53 20.60 25.00
C GLY A 276 -0.41 19.86 24.27
N ILE A 277 -0.09 20.31 23.05
CA ILE A 277 1.10 19.85 22.34
C ILE A 277 2.34 20.47 23.03
N PRO A 278 3.32 19.68 23.53
CA PRO A 278 4.49 20.22 24.23
C PRO A 278 5.38 21.07 23.33
N ILE A 279 5.91 22.17 23.87
CA ILE A 279 6.85 23.05 23.16
C ILE A 279 8.20 22.35 22.92
N GLU A 280 8.54 21.40 23.79
CA GLU A 280 9.78 20.64 23.80
C GLU A 280 9.92 19.72 22.57
N LEU A 281 8.82 19.38 21.88
CA LEU A 281 8.87 18.66 20.59
C LEU A 281 9.73 19.36 19.53
N ARG A 282 9.99 20.67 19.69
CA ARG A 282 10.95 21.44 18.87
C ARG A 282 12.37 20.84 18.82
N ARG A 283 12.75 20.04 19.82
CA ARG A 283 14.06 19.37 19.91
C ARG A 283 14.18 18.20 18.93
N LEU A 284 13.06 17.68 18.44
CA LEU A 284 12.98 16.55 17.50
C LEU A 284 13.28 16.99 16.06
N SER A 285 14.49 17.51 15.83
CA SER A 285 14.89 18.14 14.57
C SER A 285 14.89 17.20 13.34
N LYS A 286 14.94 15.87 13.56
CA LYS A 286 14.83 14.86 12.51
C LYS A 286 13.40 14.40 12.24
N LEU A 287 12.40 14.93 12.97
CA LEU A 287 11.03 14.48 12.85
C LEU A 287 10.50 14.74 11.44
N THR A 288 10.06 13.67 10.78
CA THR A 288 9.54 13.67 9.42
C THR A 288 8.01 13.52 9.38
N ARG A 289 7.45 12.81 10.37
CA ARG A 289 6.02 12.59 10.54
C ARG A 289 5.62 12.83 11.99
N LEU A 290 4.61 13.67 12.18
CA LEU A 290 3.93 13.92 13.46
C LEU A 290 2.44 13.69 13.26
N ASN A 291 1.91 12.63 13.86
CA ASN A 291 0.50 12.28 13.77
C ASN A 291 -0.10 12.18 15.17
N LEU A 292 -0.94 13.16 15.52
CA LEU A 292 -1.63 13.25 16.80
C LEU A 292 -3.16 13.26 16.62
N ALA A 293 -3.64 12.85 15.44
CA ALA A 293 -5.04 12.96 15.08
C ALA A 293 -5.97 12.11 15.98
N ALA A 294 -7.26 12.45 16.04
CA ALA A 294 -8.27 11.70 16.78
C ALA A 294 -7.86 11.45 18.25
N ASN A 295 -7.69 12.54 18.99
CA ASN A 295 -7.37 12.57 20.42
C ASN A 295 -8.18 13.66 21.14
N ASN A 296 -7.91 13.86 22.43
CA ASN A 296 -8.50 14.90 23.26
C ASN A 296 -7.52 16.08 23.48
N ILE A 297 -6.60 16.33 22.55
CA ILE A 297 -5.58 17.40 22.69
C ILE A 297 -6.26 18.76 22.53
N SER A 298 -5.91 19.70 23.41
CA SER A 298 -6.53 21.03 23.50
C SER A 298 -5.48 22.15 23.52
N GLY A 299 -5.95 23.40 23.51
CA GLY A 299 -5.07 24.56 23.56
C GLY A 299 -4.49 24.93 22.19
N LYS A 300 -3.26 25.44 22.19
CA LYS A 300 -2.62 25.99 20.99
C LYS A 300 -1.70 25.02 20.29
N ILE A 301 -1.55 25.19 18.98
CA ILE A 301 -0.43 24.65 18.22
C ILE A 301 0.80 25.51 18.57
N PRO A 302 1.86 24.96 19.18
CA PRO A 302 3.07 25.71 19.49
C PRO A 302 3.75 26.21 18.21
N ARG A 303 4.22 27.47 18.22
CA ARG A 303 4.93 28.04 17.08
C ARG A 303 6.26 27.32 16.81
N GLU A 304 6.83 26.71 17.85
CA GLU A 304 8.08 25.98 17.83
C GLU A 304 8.00 24.65 17.04
N ILE A 305 6.79 24.17 16.69
CA ILE A 305 6.64 23.08 15.71
C ILE A 305 7.28 23.47 14.36
N GLY A 306 7.30 24.77 14.03
CA GLY A 306 8.01 25.28 12.85
C GLY A 306 9.53 25.04 12.85
N ASP A 307 10.13 24.63 13.97
CA ASP A 307 11.55 24.26 14.06
C ASP A 307 11.82 22.85 13.49
N CYS A 308 10.79 22.00 13.34
CA CYS A 308 10.90 20.63 12.81
C CYS A 308 10.98 20.61 11.27
N ARG A 309 12.04 21.20 10.69
CA ARG A 309 12.15 21.49 9.23
C ARG A 309 12.10 20.27 8.30
N GLN A 310 12.29 19.06 8.81
CA GLN A 310 12.20 17.81 8.04
C GLN A 310 10.78 17.26 7.95
N LEU A 311 9.82 17.87 8.65
CA LEU A 311 8.44 17.41 8.72
C LEU A 311 7.80 17.51 7.32
N TRP A 312 7.45 16.36 6.75
CA TRP A 312 6.69 16.28 5.51
C TRP A 312 5.22 15.95 5.76
N ASN A 313 4.89 15.34 6.91
CA ASN A 313 3.52 15.00 7.31
C ASN A 313 3.21 15.54 8.71
N LEU A 314 2.22 16.43 8.78
CA LEU A 314 1.66 16.95 10.02
C LEU A 314 0.16 16.67 10.06
N ASN A 315 -0.27 15.81 10.97
CA ASN A 315 -1.70 15.54 11.18
C ASN A 315 -2.09 15.79 12.64
N LEU A 316 -2.94 16.78 12.85
CA LEU A 316 -3.49 17.18 14.14
C LEU A 316 -5.03 17.16 14.14
N SER A 317 -5.65 16.52 13.15
CA SER A 317 -7.10 16.56 12.97
C SER A 317 -7.89 15.84 14.07
N LYS A 318 -9.19 16.13 14.20
CA LYS A 318 -10.09 15.50 15.19
C LYS A 318 -9.55 15.64 16.62
N ASN A 319 -9.31 16.88 17.03
CA ASN A 319 -8.88 17.25 18.38
C ASN A 319 -9.71 18.44 18.89
N MET A 320 -9.31 19.05 20.01
CA MET A 320 -9.94 20.22 20.62
C MET A 320 -9.04 21.46 20.57
N LEU A 321 -8.20 21.60 19.54
CA LEU A 321 -7.33 22.76 19.35
C LEU A 321 -8.18 24.00 19.07
N ASN A 322 -8.01 25.08 19.85
CA ASN A 322 -8.99 26.16 19.92
C ASN A 322 -8.41 27.58 19.75
N THR A 323 -7.22 27.69 19.15
CA THR A 323 -6.53 28.97 18.91
C THR A 323 -6.23 29.15 17.43
N THR A 324 -5.31 30.05 17.08
CA THR A 324 -4.94 30.35 15.69
C THR A 324 -3.88 29.42 15.14
N ILE A 325 -3.84 29.24 13.81
CA ILE A 325 -2.73 28.58 13.13
C ILE A 325 -1.47 29.47 13.23
N PRO A 326 -0.34 29.01 13.81
CA PRO A 326 0.84 29.84 13.95
C PRO A 326 1.55 30.02 12.59
N SER A 327 1.94 31.27 12.28
CA SER A 327 2.64 31.60 11.02
C SER A 327 3.96 30.86 10.85
N ASN A 328 4.60 30.44 11.95
CA ASN A 328 5.82 29.63 11.96
C ASN A 328 5.67 28.26 11.28
N LEU A 329 4.44 27.72 11.09
CA LEU A 329 4.26 26.51 10.27
C LEU A 329 4.72 26.71 8.82
N GLY A 330 4.75 27.95 8.33
CA GLY A 330 5.32 28.27 7.03
C GLY A 330 6.83 28.06 6.90
N ASN A 331 7.53 27.77 8.01
CA ASN A 331 8.95 27.39 7.99
C ASN A 331 9.17 25.91 7.63
N LEU A 332 8.11 25.10 7.58
CA LEU A 332 8.16 23.67 7.28
C LEU A 332 8.28 23.44 5.76
N HIS A 333 9.39 23.86 5.15
CA HIS A 333 9.55 23.80 3.69
C HIS A 333 9.54 22.38 3.09
N SER A 334 9.66 21.33 3.92
CA SER A 334 9.53 19.92 3.53
C SER A 334 8.08 19.41 3.53
N LEU A 335 7.13 20.20 4.06
CA LEU A 335 5.75 19.79 4.29
C LEU A 335 5.05 19.44 2.97
N LEU A 336 4.56 18.21 2.88
CA LEU A 336 3.76 17.68 1.77
C LEU A 336 2.28 17.59 2.16
N TYR A 337 2.02 17.26 3.42
CA TYR A 337 0.68 16.99 3.94
C TYR A 337 0.46 17.73 5.26
N ILE A 338 -0.62 18.51 5.33
CA ILE A 338 -1.13 19.09 6.57
C ILE A 338 -2.62 18.82 6.72
N ASP A 339 -3.01 18.27 7.87
CA ASP A 339 -4.41 18.10 8.25
C ASP A 339 -4.65 18.66 9.66
N LEU A 340 -5.45 19.72 9.74
CA LEU A 340 -5.89 20.37 10.96
C LEU A 340 -7.42 20.29 11.13
N SER A 341 -8.09 19.46 10.33
CA SER A 341 -9.55 19.40 10.27
C SER A 341 -10.19 18.94 11.58
N TYR A 342 -11.49 19.21 11.77
CA TYR A 342 -12.24 18.82 12.96
C TYR A 342 -11.57 19.27 14.26
N ASN A 343 -11.37 20.57 14.38
CA ASN A 343 -10.89 21.23 15.59
C ASN A 343 -11.78 22.47 15.86
N MET A 344 -11.33 23.36 16.75
CA MET A 344 -11.97 24.63 17.07
C MET A 344 -11.04 25.82 16.69
N ILE A 345 -10.18 25.63 15.69
CA ILE A 345 -9.15 26.59 15.30
C ILE A 345 -9.82 27.83 14.71
N SER A 346 -9.41 29.01 15.15
CA SER A 346 -10.00 30.29 14.76
C SER A 346 -8.98 31.26 14.16
N GLY A 347 -9.44 32.43 13.70
CA GLY A 347 -8.60 33.44 13.08
C GLY A 347 -8.30 33.17 11.60
N GLU A 348 -7.37 33.93 11.05
CA GLU A 348 -7.03 33.88 9.62
C GLU A 348 -6.04 32.76 9.29
N ILE A 349 -6.10 32.27 8.05
CA ILE A 349 -5.06 31.37 7.49
C ILE A 349 -3.78 32.19 7.27
N PRO A 350 -2.63 31.84 7.88
CA PRO A 350 -1.41 32.61 7.72
C PRO A 350 -0.89 32.60 6.28
N ARG A 351 -0.53 33.79 5.75
CA ARG A 351 0.07 33.94 4.41
C ARG A 351 1.31 33.06 4.17
N THR A 352 2.04 32.73 5.24
CA THR A 352 3.26 31.90 5.18
C THR A 352 2.95 30.44 4.80
N ILE A 353 1.76 29.93 5.09
CA ILE A 353 1.34 28.58 4.65
C ILE A 353 1.21 28.54 3.14
N GLY A 354 0.65 29.60 2.53
CA GLY A 354 0.58 29.76 1.08
C GLY A 354 1.93 29.87 0.39
N SER A 355 3.06 29.94 1.12
CA SER A 355 4.41 29.95 0.56
C SER A 355 5.14 28.60 0.62
N LEU A 356 4.47 27.55 1.13
CA LEU A 356 5.04 26.20 1.24
C LEU A 356 5.08 25.49 -0.12
N GLN A 357 6.22 25.59 -0.82
CA GLN A 357 6.37 25.13 -2.20
C GLN A 357 6.10 23.63 -2.42
N ARG A 358 6.33 22.79 -1.41
CA ARG A 358 6.16 21.34 -1.47
C ARG A 358 4.78 20.86 -1.03
N LEU A 359 3.95 21.73 -0.44
CA LEU A 359 2.66 21.33 0.11
C LEU A 359 1.75 20.81 -1.01
N GLU A 360 1.28 19.57 -0.91
CA GLU A 360 0.42 18.91 -1.90
C GLU A 360 -1.01 18.73 -1.38
N VAL A 361 -1.17 18.40 -0.10
CA VAL A 361 -2.48 18.17 0.52
C VAL A 361 -2.64 19.07 1.74
N MET A 362 -3.74 19.83 1.76
CA MET A 362 -4.10 20.68 2.89
C MET A 362 -5.57 20.49 3.26
N ASN A 363 -5.82 20.01 4.47
CA ASN A 363 -7.16 19.92 5.04
C ASN A 363 -7.29 20.80 6.28
N LEU A 364 -8.17 21.80 6.21
CA LEU A 364 -8.49 22.73 7.29
C LEU A 364 -9.99 22.72 7.62
N SER A 365 -10.75 21.74 7.11
CA SER A 365 -12.21 21.73 7.23
C SER A 365 -12.70 21.55 8.67
N HIS A 366 -13.95 21.90 8.93
CA HIS A 366 -14.57 21.77 10.25
C HIS A 366 -13.78 22.49 11.35
N ASN A 367 -13.66 23.81 11.20
CA ASN A 367 -13.00 24.72 12.14
C ASN A 367 -13.78 26.05 12.23
N ASN A 368 -13.20 27.03 12.92
CA ASN A 368 -13.74 28.39 13.09
C ASN A 368 -12.87 29.43 12.34
N LEU A 369 -12.19 29.04 11.26
CA LEU A 369 -11.30 29.93 10.51
C LEU A 369 -12.09 31.03 9.81
N CYS A 370 -11.58 32.25 9.83
CA CYS A 370 -12.26 33.43 9.27
C CYS A 370 -11.33 34.26 8.39
N GLY A 371 -11.88 35.31 7.76
CA GLY A 371 -11.13 36.19 6.88
C GLY A 371 -10.95 35.63 5.46
N SER A 372 -10.12 36.30 4.66
CA SER A 372 -9.86 35.92 3.28
C SER A 372 -8.77 34.86 3.15
N ILE A 373 -8.90 33.99 2.16
CA ILE A 373 -7.84 33.05 1.80
C ILE A 373 -6.64 33.85 1.25
N PRO A 374 -5.41 33.68 1.78
CA PRO A 374 -4.25 34.47 1.38
C PRO A 374 -3.93 34.38 -0.12
N SER A 375 -3.60 35.52 -0.74
CA SER A 375 -3.19 35.55 -2.14
C SER A 375 -1.84 34.86 -2.41
N SER A 376 -1.06 34.56 -1.37
CA SER A 376 0.20 33.81 -1.49
C SER A 376 0.01 32.41 -2.08
N PHE A 377 -1.18 31.80 -1.96
CA PHE A 377 -1.50 30.54 -2.63
C PHE A 377 -1.44 30.63 -4.17
N ASN A 378 -1.53 31.83 -4.75
CA ASN A 378 -1.31 32.04 -6.19
C ASN A 378 0.17 31.93 -6.58
N GLU A 379 1.09 31.92 -5.62
CA GLU A 379 2.54 31.96 -5.84
C GLU A 379 3.19 30.59 -5.57
N ARG A 380 3.59 29.87 -6.63
CA ARG A 380 4.52 28.70 -6.57
C ARG A 380 4.22 27.66 -5.47
N VAL A 381 3.00 27.10 -5.44
CA VAL A 381 2.63 26.01 -4.53
C VAL A 381 2.31 24.74 -5.32
N SER A 382 2.79 23.58 -4.86
CA SER A 382 2.50 22.26 -5.47
C SER A 382 1.15 21.66 -5.04
N LEU A 383 0.25 22.49 -4.47
CA LEU A 383 -1.00 22.03 -3.87
C LEU A 383 -1.86 21.37 -4.93
N SER A 384 -2.31 20.15 -4.65
CA SER A 384 -3.13 19.33 -5.54
C SER A 384 -4.50 19.04 -4.93
N SER A 385 -4.60 18.97 -3.60
CA SER A 385 -5.83 18.70 -2.87
C SER A 385 -6.00 19.70 -1.73
N ILE A 386 -7.21 20.25 -1.63
CA ILE A 386 -7.58 21.16 -0.56
C ILE A 386 -9.00 20.87 -0.07
N ASP A 387 -9.18 20.94 1.25
CA ASP A 387 -10.50 21.01 1.88
C ASP A 387 -10.49 22.11 2.94
N ILE A 388 -11.37 23.10 2.76
CA ILE A 388 -11.57 24.24 3.66
C ILE A 388 -13.05 24.40 4.05
N SER A 389 -13.86 23.36 3.81
CA SER A 389 -15.29 23.37 4.09
C SER A 389 -15.59 23.54 5.58
N SER A 390 -16.81 23.94 5.92
CA SER A 390 -17.27 24.09 7.31
C SER A 390 -16.37 25.04 8.13
N ASN A 391 -16.28 26.29 7.68
CA ASN A 391 -15.50 27.37 8.30
C ASN A 391 -16.27 28.71 8.18
N GLN A 392 -15.61 29.84 8.44
CA GLN A 392 -16.15 31.20 8.33
C GLN A 392 -15.35 32.05 7.32
N LEU A 393 -14.77 31.42 6.29
CA LEU A 393 -13.96 32.10 5.29
C LEU A 393 -14.81 32.94 4.34
N VAL A 394 -14.22 34.03 3.85
CA VAL A 394 -14.90 35.01 2.98
C VAL A 394 -14.01 35.45 1.81
N GLY A 395 -14.62 36.00 0.76
CA GLY A 395 -13.89 36.60 -0.35
C GLY A 395 -13.56 35.64 -1.50
N PRO A 396 -12.72 36.09 -2.45
CA PRO A 396 -12.45 35.32 -3.67
C PRO A 396 -11.54 34.12 -3.39
N LEU A 397 -11.78 33.01 -4.09
CA LEU A 397 -10.83 31.89 -4.13
C LEU A 397 -9.53 32.28 -4.87
N PRO A 398 -8.36 31.81 -4.40
CA PRO A 398 -7.11 31.91 -5.16
C PRO A 398 -7.22 31.31 -6.57
N GLN A 399 -6.60 31.96 -7.55
CA GLN A 399 -6.55 31.52 -8.95
C GLN A 399 -5.45 30.46 -9.15
N MET A 400 -5.61 29.30 -8.51
CA MET A 400 -4.73 28.15 -8.71
C MET A 400 -5.53 26.86 -8.90
N VAL A 401 -4.91 25.87 -9.56
CA VAL A 401 -5.56 24.61 -9.95
C VAL A 401 -6.19 23.88 -8.76
N ALA A 402 -5.55 23.86 -7.59
CA ALA A 402 -6.10 23.19 -6.40
C ALA A 402 -7.48 23.73 -5.99
N PHE A 403 -7.64 25.05 -5.90
CA PHE A 403 -8.92 25.67 -5.52
C PHE A 403 -9.95 25.63 -6.65
N GLN A 404 -9.51 25.60 -7.90
CA GLN A 404 -10.40 25.44 -9.06
C GLN A 404 -10.93 24.00 -9.19
N ASN A 405 -10.09 23.01 -8.89
CA ASN A 405 -10.45 21.58 -8.95
C ASN A 405 -11.12 21.07 -7.67
N ALA A 406 -11.04 21.80 -6.57
CA ALA A 406 -11.73 21.45 -5.33
C ALA A 406 -13.23 21.30 -5.59
N SER A 407 -13.84 20.24 -5.05
CA SER A 407 -15.29 20.05 -5.17
C SER A 407 -16.06 21.10 -4.37
N ILE A 408 -17.34 21.29 -4.68
CA ILE A 408 -18.20 22.18 -3.88
C ILE A 408 -18.23 21.70 -2.41
N GLU A 409 -18.21 20.39 -2.18
CA GLU A 409 -18.18 19.80 -0.84
C GLU A 409 -16.91 20.15 -0.06
N GLN A 410 -15.80 20.43 -0.74
CA GLN A 410 -14.53 20.86 -0.12
C GLN A 410 -14.48 22.37 0.17
N LEU A 411 -15.50 23.12 -0.24
CA LEU A 411 -15.58 24.58 -0.13
C LEU A 411 -16.85 25.06 0.59
N ARG A 412 -17.87 24.21 0.71
CA ARG A 412 -19.19 24.50 1.30
C ARG A 412 -19.10 24.95 2.76
N ASP A 413 -20.22 25.43 3.28
CA ASP A 413 -20.35 25.84 4.67
C ASP A 413 -19.33 26.94 5.05
N ASN A 414 -19.10 27.88 4.12
CA ASN A 414 -18.40 29.16 4.31
C ASN A 414 -19.32 30.29 3.83
N HIS A 415 -19.48 31.35 4.60
CA HIS A 415 -20.60 32.31 4.42
C HIS A 415 -20.52 33.13 3.12
N ASP A 416 -19.32 33.59 2.74
CA ASP A 416 -19.14 34.54 1.62
C ASP A 416 -17.96 34.21 0.69
N LEU A 417 -17.64 32.92 0.50
CA LEU A 417 -16.68 32.53 -0.53
C LEU A 417 -17.29 32.70 -1.94
N CYS A 418 -16.53 33.31 -2.85
CA CYS A 418 -16.96 33.56 -4.23
C CYS A 418 -15.90 33.14 -5.24
N CYS A 419 -16.33 32.73 -6.44
CA CYS A 419 -15.43 32.42 -7.55
C CYS A 419 -16.16 32.60 -8.89
N SER A 420 -15.50 33.26 -9.85
CA SER A 420 -16.08 33.49 -11.19
C SER A 420 -15.88 32.31 -12.15
N ASN A 421 -14.95 31.40 -11.85
CA ASN A 421 -14.55 30.29 -12.74
C ASN A 421 -14.91 28.89 -12.20
N HIS A 422 -15.67 28.80 -11.10
CA HIS A 422 -16.03 27.53 -10.46
C HIS A 422 -17.54 27.25 -10.60
N SER A 423 -17.87 26.11 -11.21
CA SER A 423 -19.24 25.67 -11.47
C SER A 423 -19.95 25.34 -10.15
N GLY A 424 -20.80 26.25 -9.66
CA GLY A 424 -21.60 26.06 -8.43
C GLY A 424 -21.37 27.08 -7.33
N MET A 425 -20.42 28.02 -7.50
CA MET A 425 -20.22 29.14 -6.57
C MET A 425 -20.78 30.45 -7.12
N LYS A 426 -21.10 31.38 -6.21
CA LYS A 426 -21.55 32.72 -6.61
C LYS A 426 -20.39 33.50 -7.25
N PRO A 427 -20.60 34.20 -8.38
CA PRO A 427 -19.60 35.10 -8.95
C PRO A 427 -19.25 36.20 -7.96
N CYS A 428 -17.97 36.58 -7.90
CA CYS A 428 -17.55 37.73 -7.11
C CYS A 428 -18.08 39.00 -7.78
N SER A 429 -19.21 39.52 -7.29
CA SER A 429 -19.66 40.86 -7.70
C SER A 429 -18.72 41.87 -7.08
N SER A 430 -18.18 42.79 -7.89
CA SER A 430 -17.38 43.90 -7.41
C SER A 430 -18.11 44.56 -6.25
N LEU A 431 -17.48 44.64 -5.07
CA LEU A 431 -17.93 45.48 -3.96
C LEU A 431 -17.94 46.94 -4.44
N GLY A 432 -18.98 47.31 -5.18
CA GLY A 432 -19.40 48.66 -5.41
C GLY A 432 -20.19 49.10 -4.18
N LYS A 433 -19.62 50.06 -3.45
CA LYS A 433 -20.24 50.89 -2.41
C LYS A 433 -21.78 50.83 -2.46
N LYS A 434 -22.41 50.27 -1.44
CA LYS A 434 -23.79 50.64 -1.11
C LYS A 434 -23.78 51.50 0.14
N GLU A 435 -23.87 52.80 -0.12
CA GLU A 435 -24.35 53.77 0.85
C GLU A 435 -25.70 53.33 1.43
N ARG A 436 -25.88 53.73 2.69
CA ARG A 436 -27.06 53.57 3.52
C ARG A 436 -28.37 53.78 2.75
N THR A 437 -29.29 52.84 2.92
CA THR A 437 -30.73 53.16 2.93
C THR A 437 -31.39 52.45 4.11
N SER A 438 -31.19 53.06 5.27
CA SER A 438 -31.96 52.84 6.49
C SER A 438 -33.42 53.24 6.25
N ARG A 439 -34.29 52.26 5.99
CA ARG A 439 -35.75 52.34 6.27
C ARG A 439 -36.52 51.01 6.20
N LYS A 440 -35.88 49.87 5.88
CA LYS A 440 -36.56 48.55 5.83
C LYS A 440 -36.26 47.59 6.99
N ILE A 441 -35.30 47.91 7.87
CA ILE A 441 -34.86 47.00 8.96
C ILE A 441 -35.74 47.10 10.22
N ILE A 442 -36.47 48.21 10.42
CA ILE A 442 -37.27 48.44 11.65
C ILE A 442 -38.62 47.68 11.63
N LEU A 443 -39.17 47.36 10.45
CA LEU A 443 -40.43 46.63 10.33
C LEU A 443 -40.28 45.10 10.37
N THR A 444 -39.09 44.57 10.06
CA THR A 444 -38.82 43.12 10.07
C THR A 444 -38.38 42.60 11.45
N LEU A 445 -37.81 43.46 12.30
CA LEU A 445 -37.34 43.08 13.65
C LEU A 445 -38.46 42.99 14.70
N THR A 446 -39.60 43.69 14.50
CA THR A 446 -40.75 43.62 15.41
C THR A 446 -41.60 42.38 15.18
N LEU A 447 -41.65 41.86 13.96
CA LEU A 447 -42.44 40.67 13.61
C LEU A 447 -41.73 39.35 13.99
N SER A 448 -40.40 39.30 13.90
CA SER A 448 -39.61 38.12 14.30
C SER A 448 -39.59 37.90 15.81
N LEU A 449 -39.63 38.98 16.60
CA LEU A 449 -39.63 38.89 18.06
C LEU A 449 -40.96 38.32 18.58
N ILE A 450 -42.10 38.71 18.00
CA ILE A 450 -43.43 38.22 18.38
C ILE A 450 -43.58 36.72 18.05
N ILE A 451 -43.06 36.27 16.90
CA ILE A 451 -43.10 34.87 16.48
C ILE A 451 -42.20 34.00 17.37
N SER A 452 -41.02 34.51 17.75
CA SER A 452 -40.07 33.78 18.62
C SER A 452 -40.59 33.58 20.05
N VAL A 453 -41.30 34.57 20.61
CA VAL A 453 -41.90 34.49 21.95
C VAL A 453 -43.12 33.56 21.95
N ALA A 454 -43.93 33.55 20.89
CA ALA A 454 -45.04 32.61 20.74
C ALA A 454 -44.57 31.15 20.64
N LEU A 455 -43.46 30.90 19.90
CA LEU A 455 -42.85 29.57 19.81
C LEU A 455 -42.25 29.11 21.15
N LEU A 456 -41.63 30.02 21.91
CA LEU A 456 -41.06 29.71 23.22
C LEU A 456 -42.15 29.30 24.23
N LEU A 457 -43.30 29.98 24.23
CA LEU A 457 -44.44 29.65 25.09
C LEU A 457 -45.09 28.32 24.72
N LEU A 458 -45.09 27.95 23.43
CA LEU A 458 -45.56 26.65 22.92
C LEU A 458 -44.62 25.50 23.32
N VAL A 459 -43.32 25.73 23.31
CA VAL A 459 -42.31 24.75 23.75
C VAL A 459 -42.37 24.54 25.26
N ILE A 460 -42.56 25.60 26.05
CA ILE A 460 -42.70 25.51 27.51
C ILE A 460 -43.98 24.76 27.90
N THR A 461 -45.11 25.04 27.24
CA THR A 461 -46.36 24.30 27.47
C THR A 461 -46.27 22.83 27.03
N CYS A 462 -45.55 22.55 25.94
CA CYS A 462 -45.27 21.18 25.49
C CYS A 462 -44.36 20.42 26.49
N LEU A 463 -43.32 21.06 27.02
CA LEU A 463 -42.42 20.48 28.03
C LEU A 463 -43.12 20.22 29.37
N LEU A 464 -44.06 21.08 29.77
CA LEU A 464 -44.92 20.85 30.94
C LEU A 464 -45.92 19.71 30.73
N PHE A 465 -46.32 19.45 29.48
CA PHE A 465 -47.18 18.31 29.12
C PHE A 465 -46.39 16.99 29.06
N LEU A 466 -45.13 17.03 28.59
CA LEU A 466 -44.24 15.88 28.47
C LEU A 466 -43.66 15.42 29.82
N THR A 467 -43.49 16.33 30.78
CA THR A 467 -43.09 15.98 32.16
C THR A 467 -44.20 15.25 32.94
N LYS A 468 -45.45 15.28 32.47
CA LYS A 468 -46.58 14.54 33.08
C LYS A 468 -46.78 13.13 32.53
N ARG A 469 -46.02 12.70 31.52
CA ARG A 469 -46.22 11.39 30.85
C ARG A 469 -44.94 10.57 30.78
N LYS A 470 -44.44 10.17 31.96
CA LYS A 470 -43.40 9.14 32.08
C LYS A 470 -44.02 7.81 32.52
N ARG A 471 -44.19 6.87 31.57
CA ARG A 471 -44.07 5.40 31.77
C ARG A 471 -44.48 4.67 30.48
N ASN A 472 -43.50 4.15 29.75
CA ASN A 472 -43.26 2.71 29.61
C ASN A 472 -42.28 2.42 28.45
N THR A 473 -41.52 1.37 28.71
CA THR A 473 -40.37 0.78 28.03
C THR A 473 -40.64 0.35 26.59
N SER A 474 -39.65 0.47 25.69
CA SER A 474 -39.05 -0.63 24.89
C SER A 474 -38.07 -0.11 23.82
N SER A 475 -37.07 -0.95 23.53
CA SER A 475 -35.85 -0.83 22.72
C SER A 475 -35.97 -0.35 21.26
N ILE A 476 -34.91 0.26 20.71
CA ILE A 476 -34.21 -0.04 19.41
C ILE A 476 -33.09 1.01 19.14
N GLN A 477 -32.07 0.58 18.38
CA GLN A 477 -30.67 1.01 18.16
C GLN A 477 -30.33 2.47 17.75
N PRO A 478 -29.04 2.91 17.89
CA PRO A 478 -28.58 4.25 17.50
C PRO A 478 -28.22 4.37 16.00
N ARG A 479 -28.55 5.54 15.42
CA ARG A 479 -28.17 5.99 14.07
C ARG A 479 -26.76 6.57 14.03
N GLU A 480 -26.00 6.24 12.98
CA GLU A 480 -24.69 6.82 12.64
C GLU A 480 -24.81 8.23 12.00
N PRO A 481 -23.80 9.11 12.16
CA PRO A 481 -23.72 10.41 11.50
C PRO A 481 -22.95 10.36 10.16
N SER A 482 -23.55 11.00 9.15
CA SER A 482 -23.10 11.07 7.75
C SER A 482 -21.96 12.07 7.48
N SER A 483 -20.94 11.66 6.72
CA SER A 483 -19.93 12.54 6.11
C SER A 483 -19.58 12.01 4.71
N ASN A 484 -20.18 12.58 3.66
CA ASN A 484 -19.97 12.20 2.27
C ASN A 484 -19.45 13.40 1.47
N SER A 485 -18.27 13.27 0.85
CA SER A 485 -17.72 14.20 -0.14
C SER A 485 -17.55 13.45 -1.46
N PHE A 486 -18.25 13.87 -2.51
CA PHE A 486 -18.23 13.25 -3.85
C PHE A 486 -18.13 14.32 -4.96
N SER A 487 -17.38 14.02 -6.02
CA SER A 487 -17.26 14.84 -7.25
C SER A 487 -16.71 13.90 -8.36
N ILE A 488 -17.10 13.82 -9.66
CA ILE A 488 -17.68 14.74 -10.67
C ILE A 488 -18.37 13.93 -11.82
N ARG A 489 -19.26 14.62 -12.56
CA ARG A 489 -19.91 14.36 -13.89
C ARG A 489 -20.87 13.16 -14.01
N GLY A 490 -22.15 13.46 -13.74
CA GLY A 490 -23.30 12.67 -14.20
C GLY A 490 -23.96 11.80 -13.14
N PHE A 491 -23.31 11.60 -12.00
CA PHE A 491 -23.83 10.76 -10.92
C PHE A 491 -23.90 11.54 -9.61
N ASP A 492 -25.10 11.59 -9.01
CA ASP A 492 -25.29 11.99 -7.63
C ASP A 492 -24.62 10.93 -6.73
N GLY A 493 -23.56 11.31 -6.01
CA GLY A 493 -22.70 10.39 -5.27
C GLY A 493 -23.40 9.62 -4.16
N LYS A 494 -24.49 10.16 -3.60
CA LYS A 494 -25.32 9.44 -2.61
C LYS A 494 -26.13 8.34 -3.28
N ILE A 495 -26.71 8.65 -4.44
CA ILE A 495 -27.47 7.71 -5.26
C ILE A 495 -26.55 6.63 -5.84
N ALA A 496 -25.34 6.99 -6.30
CA ALA A 496 -24.37 6.03 -6.83
C ALA A 496 -23.88 5.04 -5.75
N TYR A 497 -23.63 5.52 -4.53
CA TYR A 497 -23.31 4.65 -3.40
C TYR A 497 -24.47 3.70 -3.08
N GLU A 498 -25.68 4.22 -2.87
CA GLU A 498 -26.86 3.39 -2.54
C GLU A 498 -27.17 2.37 -3.66
N ASN A 499 -27.06 2.79 -4.92
CA ASN A 499 -27.25 1.93 -6.09
C ASN A 499 -26.20 0.83 -6.17
N ILE A 500 -24.91 1.13 -5.98
CA ILE A 500 -23.83 0.14 -6.07
C ILE A 500 -23.89 -0.83 -4.90
N ILE A 501 -24.13 -0.36 -3.67
CA ILE A 501 -24.27 -1.25 -2.51
C ILE A 501 -25.49 -2.16 -2.66
N THR A 502 -26.60 -1.64 -3.19
CA THR A 502 -27.81 -2.44 -3.42
C THR A 502 -27.61 -3.43 -4.58
N ALA A 503 -27.04 -2.99 -5.70
CA ALA A 503 -26.80 -3.83 -6.88
C ALA A 503 -25.75 -4.92 -6.63
N THR A 504 -24.83 -4.70 -5.68
CA THR A 504 -23.83 -5.70 -5.27
C THR A 504 -24.25 -6.54 -4.06
N GLU A 505 -25.45 -6.32 -3.50
CA GLU A 505 -25.88 -6.90 -2.22
C GLU A 505 -24.80 -6.78 -1.12
N ASN A 506 -24.26 -5.57 -0.97
CA ASN A 506 -23.15 -5.26 -0.07
C ASN A 506 -21.85 -6.02 -0.41
N PHE A 507 -21.43 -5.95 -1.67
CA PHE A 507 -20.23 -6.61 -2.19
C PHE A 507 -20.20 -8.14 -1.99
N ASP A 508 -21.34 -8.79 -2.22
CA ASP A 508 -21.43 -10.26 -2.16
C ASP A 508 -20.49 -10.89 -3.20
N SER A 509 -19.82 -11.97 -2.79
CA SER A 509 -18.88 -12.74 -3.60
C SER A 509 -19.44 -13.22 -4.94
N LYS A 510 -20.77 -13.37 -5.08
CA LYS A 510 -21.42 -13.79 -6.35
C LYS A 510 -21.26 -12.79 -7.50
N TYR A 511 -20.98 -11.52 -7.19
CA TYR A 511 -20.72 -10.47 -8.18
C TYR A 511 -19.22 -10.26 -8.45
N CYS A 512 -18.35 -10.96 -7.72
CA CYS A 512 -16.90 -10.84 -7.84
C CYS A 512 -16.41 -11.41 -9.18
N ILE A 513 -15.68 -10.59 -9.93
CA ILE A 513 -15.06 -10.96 -11.22
C ILE A 513 -13.53 -10.99 -11.15
N GLY A 514 -12.92 -10.54 -10.06
CA GLY A 514 -11.48 -10.63 -9.85
C GLY A 514 -11.03 -10.14 -8.48
N LYS A 515 -9.94 -10.73 -7.96
CA LYS A 515 -9.32 -10.30 -6.69
C LYS A 515 -7.83 -10.07 -6.92
N GLY A 516 -7.35 -8.86 -6.64
CA GLY A 516 -5.96 -8.46 -6.81
C GLY A 516 -5.34 -7.90 -5.52
N GLY A 517 -4.05 -7.54 -5.59
CA GLY A 517 -3.30 -6.98 -4.45
C GLY A 517 -3.87 -5.65 -3.94
N HIS A 518 -4.57 -4.89 -4.80
CA HIS A 518 -5.08 -3.55 -4.49
C HIS A 518 -6.61 -3.48 -4.33
N GLY A 519 -7.33 -4.61 -4.33
CA GLY A 519 -8.79 -4.65 -4.17
C GLY A 519 -9.49 -5.85 -4.79
N THR A 520 -10.81 -5.91 -4.65
CA THR A 520 -11.71 -6.90 -5.26
C THR A 520 -12.62 -6.19 -6.27
N VAL A 521 -12.75 -6.74 -7.48
CA VAL A 521 -13.51 -6.16 -8.59
C VAL A 521 -14.83 -6.90 -8.75
N PHE A 522 -15.92 -6.14 -8.88
CA PHE A 522 -17.28 -6.63 -8.99
C PHE A 522 -17.93 -6.17 -10.29
N ARG A 523 -18.73 -7.03 -10.91
CA ARG A 523 -19.59 -6.66 -12.05
C ARG A 523 -20.89 -6.07 -11.51
N VAL A 524 -21.24 -4.86 -11.94
CA VAL A 524 -22.40 -4.13 -11.43
C VAL A 524 -23.25 -3.58 -12.57
N GLU A 525 -24.53 -3.90 -12.56
CA GLU A 525 -25.52 -3.27 -13.44
C GLU A 525 -26.17 -2.09 -12.72
N LEU A 526 -25.97 -0.89 -13.24
CA LEU A 526 -26.54 0.34 -12.69
C LEU A 526 -28.04 0.44 -13.03
N PRO A 527 -28.86 1.18 -12.28
CA PRO A 527 -30.30 1.32 -12.56
C PRO A 527 -30.64 1.92 -13.94
N CYS A 528 -29.67 2.55 -14.60
CA CYS A 528 -29.78 3.01 -15.98
C CYS A 528 -29.56 1.91 -17.04
N GLY A 529 -29.35 0.65 -16.62
CA GLY A 529 -29.04 -0.49 -17.49
C GLY A 529 -27.58 -0.58 -17.92
N GLN A 530 -26.72 0.35 -17.49
CA GLN A 530 -25.30 0.34 -17.82
C GLN A 530 -24.55 -0.63 -16.91
N VAL A 531 -23.77 -1.54 -17.50
CA VAL A 531 -22.89 -2.45 -16.75
C VAL A 531 -21.49 -1.84 -16.59
N VAL A 532 -20.96 -1.88 -15.37
CA VAL A 532 -19.67 -1.29 -14.98
C VAL A 532 -18.85 -2.27 -14.14
N ALA A 533 -17.53 -2.05 -14.08
CA ALA A 533 -16.64 -2.76 -13.17
C ALA A 533 -16.37 -1.90 -11.93
N VAL A 534 -16.67 -2.41 -10.74
CA VAL A 534 -16.45 -1.71 -9.47
C VAL A 534 -15.32 -2.38 -8.71
N LYS A 535 -14.16 -1.73 -8.63
CA LYS A 535 -13.03 -2.16 -7.80
C LYS A 535 -13.23 -1.64 -6.39
N ASN A 536 -13.68 -2.50 -5.49
CA ASN A 536 -13.69 -2.24 -4.05
C ASN A 536 -12.27 -2.40 -3.52
N VAL A 537 -11.68 -1.31 -3.03
CA VAL A 537 -10.41 -1.38 -2.30
C VAL A 537 -10.71 -2.11 -1.01
N HIS A 538 -9.95 -3.17 -0.68
CA HIS A 538 -10.25 -4.09 0.43
C HIS A 538 -10.66 -3.33 1.70
N ALA A 539 -11.97 -3.21 1.90
CA ALA A 539 -12.61 -2.88 3.16
C ALA A 539 -13.08 -4.22 3.70
N LEU A 540 -12.20 -4.89 4.44
CA LEU A 540 -12.64 -5.94 5.34
C LEU A 540 -12.86 -5.29 6.70
N GLU A 541 -13.93 -5.71 7.36
CA GLU A 541 -14.63 -5.06 8.47
C GLU A 541 -13.86 -5.00 9.80
N ASP A 542 -12.53 -4.97 9.75
CA ASP A 542 -11.66 -4.64 10.88
C ASP A 542 -10.88 -3.37 10.52
N GLU A 543 -11.05 -2.32 11.33
CA GLU A 543 -10.54 -0.95 11.12
C GLU A 543 -9.02 -0.87 10.94
N GLU A 544 -8.55 -1.18 9.73
CA GLU A 544 -7.20 -0.92 9.24
C GLU A 544 -7.28 -0.20 7.89
N TYR A 545 -7.23 1.13 7.93
CA TYR A 545 -6.75 1.88 6.78
C TYR A 545 -5.27 1.57 6.62
N SER A 546 -4.94 0.53 5.85
CA SER A 546 -3.56 0.36 5.42
C SER A 546 -3.21 1.57 4.54
N ASP A 547 -2.22 2.35 5.01
CA ASP A 547 -1.71 3.57 4.36
C ASP A 547 -1.31 3.30 2.89
N ASP A 548 -0.96 2.06 2.56
CA ASP A 548 -0.64 1.63 1.19
C ASP A 548 -1.88 1.46 0.29
N ASN A 549 -3.02 0.99 0.80
CA ASN A 549 -4.27 0.89 0.04
C ASN A 549 -4.86 2.28 -0.24
N LEU A 550 -4.79 3.21 0.73
CA LEU A 550 -5.20 4.61 0.54
C LEU A 550 -4.29 5.35 -0.43
N LYS A 551 -2.97 5.15 -0.35
CA LYS A 551 -2.02 5.70 -1.32
C LYS A 551 -2.26 5.14 -2.71
N SER A 552 -2.52 3.84 -2.83
CA SER A 552 -2.84 3.19 -4.10
C SER A 552 -4.12 3.76 -4.70
N PHE A 553 -5.20 3.84 -3.91
CA PHE A 553 -6.48 4.43 -4.30
C PHE A 553 -6.33 5.89 -4.76
N SER A 554 -5.61 6.71 -3.99
CA SER A 554 -5.39 8.13 -4.31
C SER A 554 -4.53 8.32 -5.56
N LYS A 555 -3.49 7.49 -5.77
CA LYS A 555 -2.64 7.52 -6.98
C LYS A 555 -3.40 7.13 -8.23
N GLU A 556 -4.22 6.09 -8.12
CA GLU A 556 -5.04 5.61 -9.24
C GLU A 556 -6.05 6.68 -9.67
N ILE A 557 -6.70 7.36 -8.72
CA ILE A 557 -7.56 8.52 -8.99
C ILE A 557 -6.75 9.67 -9.62
N GLN A 558 -5.64 10.08 -9.00
CA GLN A 558 -4.81 11.20 -9.47
C GLN A 558 -4.33 11.01 -10.91
N THR A 559 -4.01 9.76 -11.27
CA THR A 559 -3.52 9.39 -12.59
C THR A 559 -4.67 9.33 -13.60
N LEU A 560 -5.72 8.55 -13.32
CA LEU A 560 -6.79 8.27 -14.28
C LEU A 560 -7.76 9.43 -14.53
N VAL A 561 -7.93 10.36 -13.57
CA VAL A 561 -8.79 11.54 -13.76
C VAL A 561 -8.27 12.45 -14.88
N ASN A 562 -6.95 12.50 -15.07
CA ASN A 562 -6.29 13.46 -15.96
C ASN A 562 -5.83 12.86 -17.30
N ILE A 563 -6.00 11.55 -17.50
CA ILE A 563 -5.59 10.88 -18.74
C ILE A 563 -6.78 10.29 -19.49
N ARG A 564 -6.72 10.34 -20.82
CA ARG A 564 -7.69 9.69 -21.71
C ARG A 564 -6.94 9.19 -22.92
N HIS A 565 -6.90 7.88 -23.08
CA HIS A 565 -6.22 7.23 -24.19
C HIS A 565 -6.98 5.96 -24.58
N ARG A 566 -7.02 5.63 -25.87
CA ARG A 566 -7.78 4.48 -26.40
C ARG A 566 -7.34 3.13 -25.84
N ASN A 567 -6.10 3.04 -25.35
CA ASN A 567 -5.51 1.82 -24.79
C ASN A 567 -5.28 1.91 -23.27
N ILE A 568 -6.01 2.78 -22.58
CA ILE A 568 -5.98 2.91 -21.11
C ILE A 568 -7.41 2.81 -20.61
N VAL A 569 -7.63 2.02 -19.55
CA VAL A 569 -8.97 1.82 -18.98
C VAL A 569 -9.58 3.15 -18.54
N ARG A 570 -10.85 3.35 -18.87
CA ARG A 570 -11.59 4.56 -18.49
C ARG A 570 -12.16 4.45 -17.09
N LEU A 571 -11.78 5.40 -16.24
CA LEU A 571 -12.44 5.62 -14.94
C LEU A 571 -13.71 6.46 -15.15
N TYR A 572 -14.87 5.93 -14.79
CA TYR A 572 -16.14 6.65 -14.78
C TYR A 572 -16.33 7.48 -13.52
N GLY A 573 -15.84 6.99 -12.38
CA GLY A 573 -15.94 7.69 -11.11
C GLY A 573 -15.29 6.92 -9.97
N PHE A 574 -15.38 7.48 -8.76
CA PHE A 574 -14.91 6.83 -7.55
C PHE A 574 -15.82 7.17 -6.37
N CYS A 575 -15.73 6.37 -5.33
CA CYS A 575 -16.41 6.54 -4.06
C CYS A 575 -15.38 6.46 -2.94
N SER A 576 -15.39 7.48 -2.08
CA SER A 576 -14.60 7.52 -0.85
C SER A 576 -15.58 7.65 0.31
N HIS A 577 -16.13 6.52 0.77
CA HIS A 577 -17.07 6.46 1.90
C HIS A 577 -16.42 5.79 3.11
N ALA A 578 -16.87 6.14 4.32
CA ALA A 578 -16.30 5.66 5.59
C ALA A 578 -16.29 4.12 5.73
N ARG A 579 -17.20 3.43 5.04
CA ARG A 579 -17.32 1.96 5.05
C ARG A 579 -16.81 1.27 3.78
N HIS A 580 -16.84 1.95 2.63
CA HIS A 580 -16.46 1.36 1.34
C HIS A 580 -15.76 2.42 0.47
N SER A 581 -14.56 2.11 0.01
CA SER A 581 -13.85 2.93 -0.98
C SER A 581 -13.71 2.13 -2.26
N PHE A 582 -14.27 2.63 -3.36
CA PHE A 582 -14.30 1.89 -4.61
C PHE A 582 -14.15 2.77 -5.85
N LEU A 583 -13.60 2.20 -6.91
CA LEU A 583 -13.39 2.84 -8.21
C LEU A 583 -14.34 2.21 -9.24
N ILE A 584 -14.95 3.04 -10.08
CA ILE A 584 -15.93 2.62 -11.09
C ILE A 584 -15.29 2.79 -12.46
N TYR A 585 -15.08 1.68 -13.16
CA TYR A 585 -14.51 1.64 -14.50
C TYR A 585 -15.53 1.21 -15.53
N GLU A 586 -15.19 1.45 -16.80
CA GLU A 586 -15.79 0.67 -17.88
C GLU A 586 -15.56 -0.83 -17.67
N LEU A 587 -16.59 -1.64 -17.87
CA LEU A 587 -16.45 -3.09 -17.86
C LEU A 587 -15.94 -3.55 -19.22
N LEU A 588 -14.78 -4.20 -19.22
CA LEU A 588 -14.18 -4.80 -20.40
C LEU A 588 -14.43 -6.32 -20.35
N GLU A 589 -15.40 -6.79 -21.13
CA GLU A 589 -15.93 -8.17 -21.07
C GLU A 589 -14.89 -9.23 -21.50
N GLY A 590 -13.84 -8.84 -22.23
CA GLY A 590 -12.71 -9.70 -22.58
C GLY A 590 -11.83 -10.12 -21.39
N GLY A 591 -11.96 -9.45 -20.24
CA GLY A 591 -11.19 -9.77 -19.02
C GLY A 591 -9.70 -9.48 -19.16
N ASN A 592 -8.87 -10.04 -18.28
CA ASN A 592 -7.41 -9.80 -18.33
C ASN A 592 -6.68 -10.75 -19.31
N LEU A 593 -5.57 -10.27 -19.83
CA LEU A 593 -4.76 -10.97 -20.82
C LEU A 593 -4.18 -12.28 -20.28
N SER A 594 -3.81 -12.34 -18.99
CA SER A 594 -3.28 -13.56 -18.36
C SER A 594 -4.28 -14.72 -18.42
N GLN A 595 -5.56 -14.46 -18.14
CA GLN A 595 -6.65 -15.44 -18.26
C GLN A 595 -6.88 -15.87 -19.71
N ASN A 596 -6.78 -14.94 -20.66
CA ASN A 596 -6.92 -15.24 -22.07
C ASN A 596 -5.77 -16.11 -22.60
N LEU A 597 -4.53 -15.84 -22.18
CA LEU A 597 -3.36 -16.64 -22.57
C LEU A 597 -3.29 -17.99 -21.86
N SER A 598 -3.81 -18.13 -20.64
CA SER A 598 -3.80 -19.40 -19.90
C SER A 598 -4.96 -20.34 -20.29
N ASN A 599 -6.11 -19.81 -20.69
CA ASN A 599 -7.22 -20.61 -21.19
C ASN A 599 -6.95 -21.09 -22.62
N LYS A 600 -7.05 -22.41 -22.87
CA LYS A 600 -6.73 -23.00 -24.17
C LYS A 600 -7.59 -22.48 -25.31
N ASP A 601 -8.89 -22.32 -25.10
CA ASP A 601 -9.84 -21.93 -26.14
C ASP A 601 -9.69 -20.43 -26.45
N ARG A 602 -9.61 -19.59 -25.41
CA ARG A 602 -9.38 -18.14 -25.59
C ARG A 602 -8.02 -17.84 -26.21
N ALA A 603 -6.96 -18.54 -25.81
CA ALA A 603 -5.64 -18.37 -26.41
C ALA A 603 -5.61 -18.76 -27.89
N ARG A 604 -6.47 -19.70 -28.31
CA ARG A 604 -6.63 -20.10 -29.71
C ARG A 604 -7.40 -19.03 -30.52
N GLU A 605 -8.37 -18.35 -29.90
CA GLU A 605 -9.14 -17.25 -30.50
C GLU A 605 -8.37 -15.92 -30.57
N LEU A 606 -7.37 -15.74 -29.72
CA LEU A 606 -6.35 -14.69 -29.85
C LEU A 606 -5.36 -15.06 -30.95
N ASP A 607 -5.76 -14.85 -32.20
CA ASP A 607 -4.91 -15.01 -33.38
C ASP A 607 -3.69 -14.05 -33.36
N TRP A 608 -2.79 -14.24 -34.32
CA TRP A 608 -1.55 -13.47 -34.36
C TRP A 608 -1.75 -11.98 -34.63
N LEU A 609 -2.78 -11.60 -35.40
CA LEU A 609 -3.09 -10.19 -35.64
C LEU A 609 -3.54 -9.52 -34.34
N LYS A 610 -4.46 -10.14 -33.60
CA LYS A 610 -4.89 -9.66 -32.28
C LYS A 610 -3.73 -9.56 -31.30
N ARG A 611 -2.83 -10.56 -31.28
CA ARG A 611 -1.63 -10.53 -30.41
C ARG A 611 -0.67 -9.39 -30.78
N VAL A 612 -0.47 -9.13 -32.08
CA VAL A 612 0.30 -7.97 -32.56
C VAL A 612 -0.36 -6.66 -32.14
N ASP A 613 -1.67 -6.56 -32.27
CA ASP A 613 -2.44 -5.37 -31.88
C ASP A 613 -2.43 -5.13 -30.37
N ILE A 614 -2.44 -6.20 -29.56
CA ILE A 614 -2.26 -6.14 -28.11
C ILE A 614 -0.91 -5.50 -27.78
N VAL A 615 0.18 -5.98 -28.37
CA VAL A 615 1.52 -5.42 -28.13
C VAL A 615 1.60 -3.96 -28.59
N LYS A 616 1.06 -3.63 -29.76
CA LYS A 616 1.02 -2.25 -30.28
C LYS A 616 0.21 -1.32 -29.39
N GLY A 617 -0.95 -1.75 -28.91
CA GLY A 617 -1.81 -0.93 -28.06
C GLY A 617 -1.20 -0.67 -26.67
N VAL A 618 -0.55 -1.66 -26.06
CA VAL A 618 0.20 -1.44 -24.81
C VAL A 618 1.40 -0.50 -25.04
N ALA A 619 2.10 -0.65 -26.16
CA ALA A 619 3.19 0.27 -26.51
C ALA A 619 2.70 1.72 -26.64
N ASN A 620 1.57 1.93 -27.31
CA ASN A 620 0.95 3.24 -27.48
C ASN A 620 0.52 3.85 -26.13
N ALA A 621 -0.08 3.05 -25.25
CA ALA A 621 -0.45 3.51 -23.90
C ALA A 621 0.78 3.99 -23.11
N LEU A 622 1.87 3.22 -23.10
CA LEU A 622 3.09 3.60 -22.39
C LEU A 622 3.80 4.80 -23.05
N CYS A 623 3.79 4.89 -24.38
CA CYS A 623 4.34 6.04 -25.09
C CYS A 623 3.61 7.34 -24.71
N TYR A 624 2.27 7.28 -24.65
CA TYR A 624 1.45 8.39 -24.17
C TYR A 624 1.82 8.79 -22.73
N LEU A 625 1.88 7.81 -21.81
CA LEU A 625 2.21 8.07 -20.39
C LEU A 625 3.62 8.66 -20.19
N HIS A 626 4.61 8.18 -20.93
CA HIS A 626 6.01 8.60 -20.76
C HIS A 626 6.36 9.90 -21.48
N HIS A 627 5.69 10.20 -22.58
CA HIS A 627 6.13 11.25 -23.50
C HIS A 627 5.08 12.30 -23.84
N GLU A 628 3.79 12.02 -23.64
CA GLU A 628 2.70 12.97 -23.91
C GLU A 628 2.09 13.53 -22.61
N CYS A 629 2.15 12.79 -21.50
CA CYS A 629 1.79 13.30 -20.19
C CYS A 629 2.87 14.24 -19.62
N SER A 630 2.45 15.35 -19.01
CA SER A 630 3.32 16.29 -18.31
C SER A 630 2.82 16.54 -16.89
N PRO A 631 3.53 16.10 -15.84
CA PRO A 631 4.81 15.38 -15.89
C PRO A 631 4.66 13.92 -16.40
N PRO A 632 5.75 13.30 -16.91
CA PRO A 632 5.73 11.90 -17.33
C PRO A 632 5.25 10.96 -16.23
N ILE A 633 4.47 9.95 -16.59
CA ILE A 633 3.85 9.00 -15.67
C ILE A 633 4.48 7.62 -15.89
N VAL A 634 5.10 7.06 -14.87
CA VAL A 634 5.61 5.68 -14.88
C VAL A 634 4.58 4.78 -14.21
N HIS A 635 4.13 3.74 -14.91
CA HIS A 635 3.11 2.81 -14.44
C HIS A 635 3.61 1.93 -13.29
N ARG A 636 4.83 1.39 -13.41
CA ARG A 636 5.55 0.54 -12.44
C ARG A 636 5.02 -0.88 -12.24
N ASP A 637 3.83 -1.19 -12.74
CA ASP A 637 3.25 -2.54 -12.65
C ASP A 637 2.64 -3.06 -13.97
N ILE A 638 3.40 -3.01 -15.06
CA ILE A 638 2.95 -3.58 -16.35
C ILE A 638 3.10 -5.10 -16.32
N SER A 639 2.00 -5.82 -16.49
CA SER A 639 1.94 -7.28 -16.54
C SER A 639 0.67 -7.75 -17.29
N SER A 640 0.59 -9.04 -17.65
CA SER A 640 -0.61 -9.59 -18.31
C SER A 640 -1.87 -9.60 -17.43
N ASN A 641 -1.73 -9.46 -16.11
CA ASN A 641 -2.88 -9.28 -15.20
C ASN A 641 -3.48 -7.88 -15.29
N ASN A 642 -2.68 -6.88 -15.67
CA ASN A 642 -3.06 -5.48 -15.70
C ASN A 642 -3.36 -4.97 -17.13
N VAL A 643 -3.37 -5.85 -18.14
CA VAL A 643 -3.86 -5.56 -19.49
C VAL A 643 -5.20 -6.24 -19.68
N LEU A 644 -6.25 -5.43 -19.87
CA LEU A 644 -7.62 -5.88 -20.10
C LEU A 644 -7.95 -5.83 -21.60
N LEU A 645 -8.88 -6.67 -22.04
CA LEU A 645 -9.36 -6.71 -23.43
C LEU A 645 -10.82 -6.27 -23.51
N ASP A 646 -11.15 -5.40 -24.46
CA ASP A 646 -12.54 -5.09 -24.82
C ASP A 646 -13.19 -6.24 -25.61
N ASP A 647 -14.44 -6.08 -26.02
CA ASP A 647 -15.21 -7.06 -26.77
C ASP A 647 -14.68 -7.30 -28.19
N GLU A 648 -13.96 -6.34 -28.77
CA GLU A 648 -13.23 -6.52 -30.02
C GLU A 648 -11.83 -7.14 -29.83
N GLY A 649 -11.33 -7.23 -28.59
CA GLY A 649 -10.02 -7.76 -28.24
C GLY A 649 -8.89 -6.72 -28.24
N ASN A 650 -9.19 -5.43 -28.25
CA ASN A 650 -8.20 -4.36 -28.11
C ASN A 650 -7.69 -4.26 -26.66
N PRO A 651 -6.40 -3.91 -26.46
CA PRO A 651 -5.80 -3.83 -25.14
C PRO A 651 -6.06 -2.50 -24.43
N HIS A 652 -6.34 -2.59 -23.13
CA HIS A 652 -6.45 -1.46 -22.21
C HIS A 652 -5.55 -1.70 -20.99
N VAL A 653 -4.58 -0.81 -20.76
CA VAL A 653 -3.74 -0.82 -19.55
C VAL A 653 -4.57 -0.36 -18.36
N SER A 654 -4.46 -1.08 -17.24
CA SER A 654 -5.20 -0.88 -16.00
C SER A 654 -4.31 -1.00 -14.75
N ASP A 655 -4.89 -0.76 -13.57
CA ASP A 655 -4.24 -0.79 -12.24
C ASP A 655 -3.11 0.24 -12.04
N PHE A 656 -3.49 1.52 -11.99
CA PHE A 656 -2.56 2.63 -11.79
C PHE A 656 -2.23 2.89 -10.30
N GLY A 657 -2.55 1.95 -9.40
CA GLY A 657 -2.33 2.08 -7.96
C GLY A 657 -0.86 2.28 -7.56
N THR A 658 0.07 1.77 -8.38
CA THR A 658 1.52 1.90 -8.12
C THR A 658 2.17 3.05 -8.88
N ALA A 659 1.44 3.73 -9.77
CA ALA A 659 1.95 4.72 -10.71
C ALA A 659 2.66 5.91 -10.03
N LYS A 660 3.60 6.53 -10.75
CA LYS A 660 4.39 7.67 -10.26
C LYS A 660 4.58 8.74 -11.33
N LEU A 661 4.33 9.99 -10.95
CA LEU A 661 4.68 11.18 -11.72
C LEU A 661 6.17 11.53 -11.54
N LEU A 662 6.94 11.60 -12.63
CA LEU A 662 8.36 11.96 -12.61
C LEU A 662 8.54 13.49 -12.64
N ARG A 663 8.99 14.08 -11.52
CA ARG A 663 9.24 15.53 -11.43
C ARG A 663 10.74 15.82 -11.44
N LEU A 664 11.19 16.74 -12.29
CA LEU A 664 12.61 17.12 -12.49
C LEU A 664 13.32 17.60 -11.20
N ASN A 665 12.57 18.12 -10.21
CA ASN A 665 13.10 18.70 -8.98
C ASN A 665 12.77 17.87 -7.71
N SER A 666 12.40 16.59 -7.86
CA SER A 666 12.05 15.70 -6.74
C SER A 666 12.96 14.47 -6.69
N SER A 667 13.11 13.87 -5.51
CA SER A 667 13.71 12.55 -5.37
C SER A 667 12.75 11.53 -6.02
N ASN A 668 13.06 11.06 -7.23
CA ASN A 668 12.31 9.99 -7.92
C ASN A 668 12.39 8.60 -7.22
N TRP A 669 12.75 8.57 -5.94
CA TRP A 669 12.83 7.41 -5.08
C TRP A 669 11.44 6.97 -4.57
N THR A 670 11.15 5.68 -4.53
CA THR A 670 9.92 5.10 -3.92
C THR A 670 10.18 3.74 -3.29
N SER A 671 9.26 3.30 -2.42
CA SER A 671 9.14 1.89 -2.05
C SER A 671 9.02 1.01 -3.30
N PHE A 672 9.54 -0.21 -3.22
CA PHE A 672 9.43 -1.21 -4.28
C PHE A 672 7.96 -1.48 -4.60
N ALA A 673 7.62 -1.52 -5.89
CA ALA A 673 6.29 -1.90 -6.38
C ALA A 673 6.44 -2.49 -7.80
N GLY A 674 5.62 -3.49 -8.10
CA GLY A 674 5.58 -4.17 -9.39
C GLY A 674 5.44 -5.69 -9.25
N THR A 675 4.90 -6.34 -10.29
CA THR A 675 4.64 -7.77 -10.33
C THR A 675 5.92 -8.58 -10.52
N PHE A 676 6.18 -9.52 -9.62
CA PHE A 676 7.34 -10.42 -9.70
C PHE A 676 7.38 -11.16 -11.06
N GLY A 677 8.54 -11.16 -11.71
CA GLY A 677 8.72 -11.67 -13.07
C GLY A 677 8.75 -10.60 -14.17
N TYR A 678 8.11 -9.44 -13.93
CA TYR A 678 8.06 -8.31 -14.88
C TYR A 678 8.92 -7.12 -14.42
N VAL A 679 9.33 -7.10 -13.16
CA VAL A 679 10.10 -5.99 -12.57
C VAL A 679 11.51 -5.93 -13.15
N ALA A 680 11.93 -4.71 -13.50
CA ALA A 680 13.26 -4.44 -14.01
C ALA A 680 14.36 -4.71 -12.96
N PRO A 681 15.49 -5.32 -13.33
CA PRO A 681 16.50 -5.79 -12.38
C PRO A 681 17.13 -4.67 -11.53
N GLU A 682 17.22 -3.45 -12.08
CA GLU A 682 17.76 -2.29 -11.37
C GLU A 682 16.91 -1.85 -10.17
N LEU A 683 15.64 -2.20 -10.13
CA LEU A 683 14.76 -1.88 -9.01
C LEU A 683 15.05 -2.75 -7.76
N ALA A 684 15.83 -3.82 -7.91
CA ALA A 684 16.27 -4.66 -6.79
C ALA A 684 17.41 -4.01 -5.97
N TYR A 685 18.23 -3.14 -6.58
CA TYR A 685 19.37 -2.48 -5.93
C TYR A 685 19.30 -0.94 -5.99
N THR A 686 18.36 -0.38 -6.74
CA THR A 686 18.05 1.06 -6.74
C THR A 686 16.57 1.28 -6.46
N MET A 687 16.24 2.20 -5.57
CA MET A 687 14.84 2.61 -5.33
C MET A 687 14.43 3.79 -6.23
N LYS A 688 15.27 4.17 -7.22
CA LYS A 688 15.06 5.31 -8.12
C LYS A 688 14.27 4.86 -9.36
N VAL A 689 13.05 5.33 -9.49
CA VAL A 689 12.17 5.01 -10.62
C VAL A 689 12.45 5.93 -11.79
N ASN A 690 12.43 5.37 -13.01
CA ASN A 690 12.42 6.09 -14.27
C ASN A 690 11.54 5.32 -15.29
N GLU A 691 11.32 5.90 -16.46
CA GLU A 691 10.48 5.31 -17.51
C GLU A 691 11.02 3.99 -18.07
N LYS A 692 12.32 3.70 -17.90
CA LYS A 692 12.97 2.49 -18.42
C LYS A 692 12.58 1.23 -17.67
N SER A 693 12.02 1.34 -16.45
CA SER A 693 11.47 0.17 -15.75
C SER A 693 10.23 -0.37 -16.45
N ASP A 694 9.34 0.51 -16.92
CA ASP A 694 8.14 0.11 -17.67
C ASP A 694 8.52 -0.47 -19.04
N VAL A 695 9.59 0.04 -19.67
CA VAL A 695 10.12 -0.50 -20.94
C VAL A 695 10.54 -1.97 -20.75
N TYR A 696 11.21 -2.29 -19.64
CA TYR A 696 11.58 -3.67 -19.33
C TYR A 696 10.35 -4.56 -19.17
N SER A 697 9.39 -4.13 -18.35
CA SER A 697 8.13 -4.87 -18.12
C SER A 697 7.33 -5.07 -19.42
N PHE A 698 7.32 -4.09 -20.31
CA PHE A 698 6.76 -4.19 -21.66
C PHE A 698 7.45 -5.26 -22.51
N GLY A 699 8.78 -5.37 -22.44
CA GLY A 699 9.54 -6.41 -23.13
C GLY A 699 9.18 -7.82 -22.65
N VAL A 700 9.02 -8.00 -21.33
CA VAL A 700 8.56 -9.27 -20.73
C VAL A 700 7.15 -9.62 -21.22
N LEU A 701 6.22 -8.68 -21.13
CA LEU A 701 4.84 -8.85 -21.60
C LEU A 701 4.77 -9.18 -23.10
N SER A 702 5.58 -8.52 -23.93
CA SER A 702 5.61 -8.77 -25.37
C SER A 702 6.04 -10.20 -25.70
N LEU A 703 7.03 -10.73 -24.98
CA LEU A 703 7.43 -12.14 -25.11
C LEU A 703 6.35 -13.08 -24.59
N GLU A 704 5.71 -12.77 -23.45
CA GLU A 704 4.61 -13.57 -22.92
C GLU A 704 3.45 -13.73 -23.91
N VAL A 705 3.06 -12.65 -24.59
CA VAL A 705 2.01 -12.66 -25.63
C VAL A 705 2.39 -13.56 -26.81
N ILE A 706 3.65 -13.55 -27.23
CA ILE A 706 4.15 -14.36 -28.35
C ILE A 706 4.24 -15.84 -27.96
N LEU A 707 4.73 -16.14 -26.75
CA LEU A 707 4.96 -17.49 -26.27
C LEU A 707 3.68 -18.15 -25.74
N GLY A 708 2.68 -17.35 -25.35
CA GLY A 708 1.46 -17.82 -24.70
C GLY A 708 1.65 -18.19 -23.22
N HIS A 709 2.84 -17.97 -22.67
CA HIS A 709 3.19 -18.17 -21.27
C HIS A 709 4.35 -17.26 -20.85
N HIS A 710 4.54 -17.06 -19.55
CA HIS A 710 5.57 -16.14 -19.04
C HIS A 710 7.00 -16.52 -19.51
N PRO A 711 7.83 -15.57 -20.00
CA PRO A 711 9.14 -15.83 -20.62
C PRO A 711 10.28 -16.02 -19.62
N GLY A 712 10.01 -16.22 -18.33
CA GLY A 712 11.02 -16.22 -17.26
C GLY A 712 12.21 -17.16 -17.52
N ASP A 713 11.95 -18.29 -18.18
CA ASP A 713 12.93 -19.31 -18.60
C ASP A 713 13.94 -18.76 -19.60
N ILE A 714 13.44 -18.01 -20.58
CA ILE A 714 14.22 -17.41 -21.65
C ILE A 714 15.03 -16.24 -21.10
N ILE A 715 14.42 -15.41 -20.25
CA ILE A 715 15.08 -14.27 -19.62
C ILE A 715 16.21 -14.72 -18.69
N ALA A 716 15.98 -15.77 -17.89
CA ALA A 716 17.01 -16.36 -17.03
C ALA A 716 18.17 -16.95 -17.85
N ALA A 717 17.87 -17.63 -18.95
CA ALA A 717 18.88 -18.18 -19.84
C ALA A 717 19.74 -17.08 -20.49
N ILE A 718 19.10 -16.01 -20.99
CA ILE A 718 19.78 -14.84 -21.58
C ILE A 718 20.70 -14.14 -20.57
N SER A 719 20.23 -13.97 -19.34
CA SER A 719 21.00 -13.28 -18.28
C SER A 719 22.24 -14.06 -17.82
N SER A 720 22.30 -15.36 -18.07
CA SER A 720 23.43 -16.22 -17.71
C SER A 720 24.60 -16.19 -18.70
N LEU A 721 24.51 -15.41 -19.79
CA LEU A 721 25.52 -15.32 -20.88
C LEU A 721 25.90 -16.68 -21.51
N SER A 722 25.11 -17.73 -21.24
CA SER A 722 25.36 -19.05 -21.80
C SER A 722 24.67 -19.15 -23.16
N SER A 723 25.47 -19.24 -24.23
CA SER A 723 25.06 -19.64 -25.58
C SER A 723 24.48 -21.07 -25.65
N ALA A 724 24.30 -21.72 -24.49
CA ALA A 724 23.83 -23.08 -24.29
C ALA A 724 22.35 -23.15 -23.82
N SER A 725 21.53 -22.13 -24.07
CA SER A 725 20.08 -22.26 -23.85
C SER A 725 19.47 -23.20 -24.89
N SER A 726 18.61 -24.13 -24.47
CA SER A 726 17.90 -25.05 -25.38
C SER A 726 16.97 -24.35 -26.38
N ALA A 727 16.76 -23.04 -26.22
CA ALA A 727 15.98 -22.18 -27.11
C ALA A 727 16.84 -21.42 -28.14
N HIS A 728 18.16 -21.27 -27.93
CA HIS A 728 19.03 -20.44 -28.76
C HIS A 728 19.12 -20.95 -30.21
N GLY A 729 19.14 -22.27 -30.41
CA GLY A 729 19.18 -22.92 -31.73
C GLY A 729 17.82 -23.34 -32.30
N LYS A 730 16.71 -23.02 -31.62
CA LYS A 730 15.36 -23.36 -32.10
C LYS A 730 14.84 -22.29 -33.06
N LEU A 731 13.98 -22.71 -33.97
CA LEU A 731 13.29 -21.78 -34.87
C LEU A 731 12.20 -21.04 -34.10
N LEU A 732 12.01 -19.76 -34.39
CA LEU A 732 10.97 -18.92 -33.77
C LEU A 732 9.60 -19.58 -33.89
N LYS A 733 9.28 -20.14 -35.07
CA LYS A 733 8.03 -20.88 -35.32
C LYS A 733 7.77 -22.05 -34.37
N ASP A 734 8.80 -22.62 -33.75
CA ASP A 734 8.70 -23.78 -32.85
C ASP A 734 8.63 -23.35 -31.37
N ILE A 735 8.83 -22.04 -31.10
CA ILE A 735 8.84 -21.44 -29.76
C ILE A 735 7.59 -20.61 -29.49
N ILE A 736 7.03 -19.97 -30.53
CA ILE A 736 5.76 -19.25 -30.40
C ILE A 736 4.63 -20.18 -29.94
N ASP A 737 3.59 -19.59 -29.37
CA ASP A 737 2.38 -20.32 -28.96
C ASP A 737 1.80 -21.13 -30.14
N GLN A 738 1.66 -22.44 -29.99
CA GLN A 738 1.17 -23.31 -31.07
C GLN A 738 -0.37 -23.42 -31.12
N ARG A 739 -1.09 -22.75 -30.20
CA ARG A 739 -2.55 -22.83 -30.12
C ARG A 739 -3.27 -22.05 -31.23
N PRO A 740 -2.87 -20.82 -31.61
CA PRO A 740 -3.43 -20.14 -32.78
C PRO A 740 -3.08 -20.87 -34.08
N GLN A 741 -3.79 -20.51 -35.17
CA GLN A 741 -3.37 -20.95 -36.51
C GLN A 741 -1.95 -20.44 -36.81
N ALA A 742 -1.15 -21.23 -37.53
CA ALA A 742 0.21 -20.83 -37.88
C ALA A 742 0.22 -19.46 -38.58
N PRO A 743 1.16 -18.56 -38.23
CA PRO A 743 1.17 -17.21 -38.77
C PRO A 743 1.43 -17.24 -40.28
N GLY A 744 0.71 -16.39 -41.01
CA GLY A 744 1.02 -16.11 -42.41
C GLY A 744 2.30 -15.27 -42.53
N THR A 745 2.63 -14.89 -43.76
CA THR A 745 3.87 -14.13 -44.04
C THR A 745 3.88 -12.78 -43.32
N GLN A 746 2.76 -12.06 -43.35
CA GLN A 746 2.65 -10.73 -42.75
C GLN A 746 2.70 -10.79 -41.22
N GLU A 747 1.98 -11.74 -40.61
CA GLU A 747 2.02 -11.94 -39.16
C GLU A 747 3.41 -12.36 -38.71
N GLY A 748 4.08 -13.23 -39.48
CA GLY A 748 5.45 -13.67 -39.20
C GLY A 748 6.46 -12.53 -39.17
N GLU A 749 6.39 -11.58 -40.11
CA GLU A 749 7.25 -10.39 -40.12
C GLU A 749 7.06 -9.51 -38.88
N GLU A 750 5.81 -9.28 -38.49
CA GLU A 750 5.48 -8.51 -37.28
C GLU A 750 5.96 -9.22 -36.01
N LEU A 751 5.84 -10.55 -35.92
CA LEU A 751 6.33 -11.34 -34.79
C LEU A 751 7.85 -11.27 -34.63
N ILE A 752 8.60 -11.35 -35.73
CA ILE A 752 10.07 -11.18 -35.73
C ILE A 752 10.44 -9.80 -35.20
N LYS A 753 9.74 -8.77 -35.69
CA LYS A 753 9.96 -7.37 -35.30
C LYS A 753 9.67 -7.13 -33.82
N ILE A 754 8.54 -7.62 -33.31
CA ILE A 754 8.18 -7.53 -31.89
C ILE A 754 9.21 -8.27 -31.04
N THR A 755 9.61 -9.48 -31.44
CA THR A 755 10.58 -10.28 -30.66
C THR A 755 11.94 -9.58 -30.56
N LYS A 756 12.44 -8.99 -31.66
CA LYS A 756 13.67 -8.17 -31.63
C LYS A 756 13.55 -6.97 -30.70
N LEU A 757 12.42 -6.26 -30.75
CA LEU A 757 12.19 -5.10 -29.88
C LEU A 757 12.05 -5.51 -28.41
N ALA A 758 11.38 -6.63 -28.14
CA ALA A 758 11.22 -7.15 -26.79
C ALA A 758 12.57 -7.50 -26.16
N PHE A 759 13.49 -8.10 -26.93
CA PHE A 759 14.86 -8.34 -26.47
C PHE A 759 15.64 -7.05 -26.16
N ALA A 760 15.51 -6.02 -26.99
CA ALA A 760 16.10 -4.71 -26.71
C ALA A 760 15.52 -4.07 -25.43
N CYS A 761 14.21 -4.26 -25.18
CA CYS A 761 13.52 -3.76 -24.01
C CYS A 761 13.95 -4.45 -22.70
N ILE A 762 14.24 -5.76 -22.72
CA ILE A 762 14.65 -6.51 -21.51
C ILE A 762 16.17 -6.46 -21.22
N CYS A 763 16.91 -5.53 -21.84
CA CYS A 763 18.32 -5.34 -21.56
C CYS A 763 18.58 -5.05 -20.07
N GLN A 764 19.61 -5.66 -19.47
CA GLN A 764 19.92 -5.44 -18.05
C GLN A 764 20.25 -3.98 -17.74
N SER A 765 20.97 -3.30 -18.63
CA SER A 765 21.29 -1.88 -18.50
C SER A 765 20.11 -0.99 -18.89
N PRO A 766 19.55 -0.16 -17.98
CA PRO A 766 18.40 0.70 -18.29
C PRO A 766 18.68 1.73 -19.39
N GLN A 767 19.93 2.17 -19.51
CA GLN A 767 20.35 3.17 -20.50
C GLN A 767 20.42 2.61 -21.93
N ALA A 768 20.62 1.30 -22.06
CA ALA A 768 20.67 0.60 -23.34
C ALA A 768 19.27 0.26 -23.88
N ARG A 769 18.23 0.28 -23.02
CA ARG A 769 16.85 0.04 -23.45
C ARG A 769 16.36 1.20 -24.33
N PRO A 770 15.53 0.93 -25.36
CA PRO A 770 14.87 1.99 -26.11
C PRO A 770 13.91 2.80 -25.22
N THR A 771 13.47 3.95 -25.69
CA THR A 771 12.31 4.67 -25.12
C THR A 771 11.02 4.13 -25.72
N MET A 772 9.88 4.27 -25.04
CA MET A 772 8.60 3.83 -25.62
C MET A 772 8.26 4.58 -26.91
N LYS A 773 8.69 5.84 -27.06
CA LYS A 773 8.62 6.56 -28.35
C LYS A 773 9.39 5.86 -29.47
N GLN A 774 10.60 5.36 -29.20
CA GLN A 774 11.39 4.59 -30.18
C GLN A 774 10.75 3.23 -30.47
N VAL A 775 10.17 2.57 -29.47
CA VAL A 775 9.43 1.31 -29.64
C VAL A 775 8.21 1.52 -30.54
N CYS A 776 7.35 2.51 -30.25
CA CYS A 776 6.18 2.84 -31.06
C CYS A 776 6.56 3.18 -32.50
N VAL A 777 7.55 4.07 -32.70
CA VAL A 777 8.04 4.41 -34.05
C VAL A 777 8.54 3.16 -34.78
N SER A 778 9.23 2.26 -34.09
CA SER A 778 9.73 1.02 -34.70
C SER A 778 8.57 0.11 -35.10
N LEU A 779 7.57 -0.07 -34.23
CA LEU A 779 6.36 -0.87 -34.48
C LEU A 779 5.50 -0.29 -35.62
N SER A 780 5.41 1.03 -35.76
CA SER A 780 4.60 1.71 -36.78
C SER A 780 5.28 1.84 -38.15
N LYS A 781 6.60 1.68 -38.25
CA LYS A 781 7.30 1.70 -39.56
C LYS A 781 6.92 0.47 -40.38
N GLU A 782 6.26 0.70 -41.52
CA GLU A 782 6.20 -0.28 -42.61
C GLU A 782 7.62 -0.48 -43.16
N LYS A 783 8.05 -1.73 -43.29
CA LYS A 783 9.28 -2.07 -44.00
C LYS A 783 8.93 -2.82 -45.28
N LEU A 784 9.71 -2.56 -46.34
CA LEU A 784 9.71 -3.35 -47.57
C LEU A 784 9.93 -4.83 -47.24
N PRO A 785 9.30 -5.75 -48.00
CA PRO A 785 9.30 -7.18 -47.72
C PRO A 785 10.73 -7.70 -47.54
N SER A 786 10.97 -8.34 -46.39
CA SER A 786 12.23 -9.02 -46.10
C SER A 786 12.14 -10.44 -46.66
N GLU A 787 13.13 -10.89 -47.41
CA GLU A 787 13.19 -12.29 -47.92
C GLU A 787 13.30 -13.35 -46.81
N SER A 788 13.36 -12.96 -45.54
CA SER A 788 13.43 -13.89 -44.41
C SER A 788 12.09 -14.61 -44.20
N LEU A 789 11.98 -15.86 -44.64
CA LEU A 789 10.86 -16.72 -44.27
C LEU A 789 10.82 -16.89 -42.74
N PHE A 790 9.71 -16.51 -42.11
CA PHE A 790 9.43 -16.72 -40.68
C PHE A 790 9.79 -18.14 -40.20
N SER A 791 9.58 -19.15 -41.06
CA SER A 791 9.86 -20.56 -40.79
C SER A 791 11.35 -20.91 -40.65
N THR A 792 12.26 -19.99 -41.00
CA THR A 792 13.72 -20.18 -40.99
C THR A 792 14.45 -19.33 -39.95
N VAL A 793 13.73 -18.46 -39.24
CA VAL A 793 14.33 -17.54 -38.26
C VAL A 793 14.69 -18.29 -36.99
N ILE A 794 15.97 -18.27 -36.63
CA ILE A 794 16.47 -18.81 -35.36
C ILE A 794 16.22 -17.79 -34.26
N PHE A 795 15.57 -18.22 -33.18
CA PHE A 795 15.16 -17.36 -32.08
C PHE A 795 16.35 -16.66 -31.40
N GLY A 796 17.45 -17.38 -31.19
CA GLY A 796 18.68 -16.83 -30.60
C GLY A 796 19.36 -15.75 -31.44
N HIS A 797 19.22 -15.76 -32.78
CA HIS A 797 19.79 -14.72 -33.64
C HIS A 797 19.06 -13.38 -33.54
N LEU A 798 17.89 -13.34 -32.89
CA LEU A 798 17.17 -12.10 -32.60
C LEU A 798 17.74 -11.36 -31.38
N PHE A 799 18.73 -11.95 -30.71
CA PHE A 799 19.39 -11.45 -29.51
C PHE A 799 20.75 -10.75 -29.76
N GLU A 800 21.48 -11.08 -30.83
CA GLU A 800 22.82 -10.51 -31.13
C GLU A 800 22.77 -9.39 -32.19
N PRO A 801 23.62 -8.34 -32.10
CA PRO A 801 23.09 -6.98 -32.02
C PRO A 801 23.23 -6.12 -33.28
N ALA A 802 22.29 -5.19 -33.43
CA ALA A 802 22.56 -3.87 -33.96
C ALA A 802 22.25 -2.83 -32.86
N LEU A 803 23.03 -2.83 -31.75
CA LEU A 803 23.25 -1.74 -30.78
C LEU A 803 24.21 -2.25 -29.66
N PRO A 804 25.10 -1.40 -29.11
CA PRO A 804 26.27 -1.84 -28.35
C PRO A 804 25.90 -2.44 -26.99
N ARG A 805 26.36 -3.69 -26.78
CA ARG A 805 26.49 -4.48 -25.55
C ARG A 805 25.64 -4.00 -24.35
N CYS A 806 24.49 -4.65 -24.19
CA CYS A 806 24.12 -5.19 -22.88
C CYS A 806 25.26 -6.10 -22.37
#